data_AF-A0A9W7E2L9-F1
#
_entry.id   AF-A0A9W7E2L9-F1
#
_cell.length_a   1.000
_cell.length_b   1.000
_cell.length_c   1.000
_cell.angle_alpha   90.00
_cell.angle_beta   90.00
_cell.angle_gamma   90.00
#
_symmetry.space_group_name_H-M   'P 1'
#
loop_
_entity.id
_entity.type
_entity.pdbx_description
1 polymer ?
#
loop_
_entity_poly.entity_id
_entity_poly.type
_entity_poly.pdbx_seq_one_letter_code
_entity_poly.pdbx_strand_id
1 'polypeptide(L)'
;MPGPSHSDSVLAELDVVAALEMTTGDAIMDAKIRALSNLHSQKVRALMKSVNSLKGQIAVMKAQSKEHRRSSLITGLRDKVRESELVVDILKTELTGKTHMSTTEVNDFIVKRSLGGPKRFRPKSREELQNELIDLEKKYRKVAEKNKTLSASKTAGSENYNGGNKFRADELPPPSPAGSTPLPSPQGGAVLQGQVSELLDEIESLKVSLNSRDTNLTAQMQEMDRLRSENRELRRIEERLAHKERKHRDLKERNKEMERENARLVEESEIARADVVQVKAMLETAKEESKIETDALRSQYGKQMDELASAMAREAELAEQLDRYKGEATANRQTNYELVRTKEITLSETQKLNNDLKMKLQTMELKNEKLERETSTLQQGVKETAVLKEKLRGESQRSRELTRRLKDFETRLEDNIARREKAEAQVTTLKERAKLAESQNSKLHKEIQGITGRMEREESLLKDAMEDKAAIRAAASSEGQIKALEEKVRDLTNKLSDSKGDVGDLTKELNGVMNDKEALQKEVEDLTEKLAQAEKTRDFALKATKLASQASEVTQSEEDRKVVAELLLQKSKLEDSLAEQSAKIEGLETEKEKLVVAVKALKQKVDAAQMLKKKQMAALEQAKKQVEEARSGGLATKEVEEMKMLLRGAEIERDASEQKANLAESEVQSLRQEIEAYDKKLTGAKEKFTLQIKAIEKEVKADLASGSSDHTELFKSLREELESANRDNLKQKKASKSKLKEIQIDLDAHVDAVTLLREMGDKYKAHSEMLMKRLRDAGISDIPEMPSMSPAVQEHVSEHESESESESVSGSESSSMSGTSTSVTR
;
A
#
# COMPACT_ATOMS: atom_id res chain seq x y z
N MET A 1 83.71 23.92 -64.38
CA MET A 1 83.76 25.37 -64.66
C MET A 1 82.58 25.71 -65.56
N PRO A 2 81.78 26.74 -65.26
CA PRO A 2 81.56 27.46 -63.99
C PRO A 2 80.23 27.01 -63.31
N GLY A 3 79.80 27.72 -62.26
CA GLY A 3 78.41 27.69 -61.75
C GLY A 3 77.49 28.64 -62.56
N PRO A 4 76.24 28.88 -62.11
CA PRO A 4 76.09 29.92 -61.08
C PRO A 4 74.94 29.73 -60.04
N SER A 5 74.92 30.69 -59.09
CA SER A 5 73.76 31.18 -58.30
C SER A 5 72.92 30.21 -57.47
N HIS A 6 73.22 30.16 -56.16
CA HIS A 6 72.18 30.01 -55.13
C HIS A 6 71.34 31.29 -55.04
N SER A 7 70.01 31.19 -55.08
CA SER A 7 69.07 32.25 -54.63
C SER A 7 67.73 31.66 -54.18
N ASP A 8 67.10 30.83 -55.02
CA ASP A 8 65.64 30.60 -54.90
C ASP A 8 65.22 29.35 -54.11
N SER A 9 66.16 28.48 -53.71
CA SER A 9 65.84 27.18 -53.08
C SER A 9 65.10 27.30 -51.73
N VAL A 10 65.42 28.33 -50.94
CA VAL A 10 64.92 28.47 -49.56
C VAL A 10 63.43 28.82 -49.51
N LEU A 11 62.92 29.53 -50.51
CA LEU A 11 61.48 29.87 -50.59
C LEU A 11 60.62 28.69 -51.04
N ALA A 12 61.18 27.73 -51.77
CA ALA A 12 60.48 26.50 -52.12
C ALA A 12 60.44 25.49 -50.97
N GLU A 13 61.51 25.40 -50.16
CA GLU A 13 61.57 24.46 -49.04
C GLU A 13 60.60 24.80 -47.90
N LEU A 14 60.37 26.09 -47.59
CA LEU A 14 59.38 26.47 -46.57
C LEU A 14 57.95 26.07 -46.94
N ASP A 15 57.55 26.19 -48.21
CA ASP A 15 56.18 25.87 -48.65
C ASP A 15 55.96 24.34 -48.70
N VAL A 16 57.02 23.58 -49.03
CA VAL A 16 57.01 22.11 -48.91
C VAL A 16 56.97 21.65 -47.45
N VAL A 17 57.66 22.32 -46.52
CA VAL A 17 57.57 22.02 -45.09
C VAL A 17 56.18 22.36 -44.54
N ALA A 18 55.59 23.51 -44.88
CA ALA A 18 54.24 23.86 -44.49
C ALA A 18 53.19 22.86 -45.04
N ALA A 19 53.34 22.43 -46.30
CA ALA A 19 52.50 21.38 -46.89
C ALA A 19 52.69 20.02 -46.18
N LEU A 20 53.90 19.67 -45.74
CA LEU A 20 54.14 18.48 -44.92
C LEU A 20 53.52 18.62 -43.52
N GLU A 21 53.62 19.75 -42.85
CA GLU A 21 53.03 19.91 -41.50
C GLU A 21 51.49 19.83 -41.54
N MET A 22 50.85 20.44 -42.55
CA MET A 22 49.40 20.32 -42.72
C MET A 22 48.96 18.90 -43.10
N THR A 23 49.68 18.21 -43.98
CA THR A 23 49.30 16.83 -44.40
C THR A 23 49.71 15.74 -43.40
N THR A 24 50.78 15.93 -42.63
CA THR A 24 51.16 15.00 -41.54
C THR A 24 50.27 15.15 -40.33
N GLY A 25 49.77 16.36 -40.02
CA GLY A 25 48.75 16.57 -39.00
C GLY A 25 47.50 15.71 -39.24
N ASP A 26 46.94 15.78 -40.44
CA ASP A 26 45.81 14.94 -40.85
C ASP A 26 46.19 13.46 -40.91
N ALA A 27 47.33 13.07 -41.50
CA ALA A 27 47.74 11.66 -41.56
C ALA A 27 47.95 11.02 -40.18
N ILE A 28 48.46 11.78 -39.20
CA ILE A 28 48.61 11.35 -37.80
C ILE A 28 47.23 11.29 -37.11
N MET A 29 46.34 12.25 -37.36
CA MET A 29 44.98 12.21 -36.80
C MET A 29 44.20 11.02 -37.36
N ASP A 30 44.31 10.75 -38.66
CA ASP A 30 43.67 9.64 -39.34
C ASP A 30 44.25 8.29 -38.89
N ALA A 31 45.57 8.20 -38.68
CA ALA A 31 46.20 7.04 -38.04
C ALA A 31 45.68 6.82 -36.60
N LYS A 32 45.49 7.90 -35.82
CA LYS A 32 44.92 7.85 -34.46
C LYS A 32 43.44 7.44 -34.47
N ILE A 33 42.64 7.93 -35.42
CA ILE A 33 41.24 7.53 -35.62
C ILE A 33 41.15 6.04 -36.03
N ARG A 34 42.00 5.59 -36.96
CA ARG A 34 42.11 4.16 -37.35
C ARG A 34 42.56 3.29 -36.17
N ALA A 35 43.50 3.73 -35.35
CA ALA A 35 43.93 3.03 -34.14
C ALA A 35 42.82 2.93 -33.09
N LEU A 36 42.09 4.02 -32.82
CA LEU A 36 40.93 4.03 -31.91
C LEU A 36 39.78 3.17 -32.44
N SER A 37 39.48 3.21 -33.73
CA SER A 37 38.48 2.36 -34.38
C SER A 37 38.85 0.87 -34.32
N ASN A 38 40.13 0.54 -34.51
CA ASN A 38 40.65 -0.81 -34.32
C ASN A 38 40.55 -1.27 -32.86
N LEU A 39 40.92 -0.42 -31.89
CA LEU A 39 40.79 -0.70 -30.46
C LEU A 39 39.31 -0.90 -30.06
N HIS A 40 38.41 -0.06 -30.55
CA HIS A 40 36.97 -0.19 -30.33
C HIS A 40 36.45 -1.50 -30.94
N SER A 41 36.84 -1.81 -32.18
CA SER A 41 36.48 -3.07 -32.85
C SER A 41 37.05 -4.30 -32.14
N GLN A 42 38.21 -4.21 -31.49
CA GLN A 42 38.74 -5.26 -30.61
C GLN A 42 37.92 -5.38 -29.33
N LYS A 43 37.61 -4.27 -28.64
CA LYS A 43 36.75 -4.24 -27.44
C LYS A 43 35.36 -4.82 -27.71
N VAL A 44 34.71 -4.44 -28.82
CA VAL A 44 33.42 -4.98 -29.25
C VAL A 44 33.51 -6.49 -29.51
N ARG A 45 34.54 -6.97 -30.24
CA ARG A 45 34.73 -8.42 -30.47
C ARG A 45 35.00 -9.20 -29.17
N ALA A 46 35.77 -8.63 -28.24
CA ALA A 46 36.00 -9.23 -26.92
C ALA A 46 34.71 -9.26 -26.08
N LEU A 47 33.93 -8.18 -26.08
CA LEU A 47 32.64 -8.09 -25.40
C LEU A 47 31.64 -9.10 -25.99
N MET A 48 31.50 -9.19 -27.32
CA MET A 48 30.64 -10.18 -27.97
C MET A 48 31.07 -11.62 -27.66
N LYS A 49 32.39 -11.90 -27.57
CA LYS A 49 32.90 -13.20 -27.14
C LYS A 49 32.54 -13.50 -25.68
N SER A 50 32.63 -12.51 -24.80
CA SER A 50 32.19 -12.62 -23.39
C SER A 50 30.67 -12.86 -23.28
N VAL A 51 29.86 -12.04 -23.94
CA VAL A 51 28.39 -12.20 -23.99
C VAL A 51 27.97 -13.56 -24.53
N ASN A 52 28.64 -14.07 -25.58
CA ASN A 52 28.35 -15.41 -26.11
C ASN A 52 28.81 -16.53 -25.16
N SER A 53 29.91 -16.35 -24.43
CA SER A 53 30.33 -17.28 -23.36
C SER A 53 29.31 -17.33 -22.22
N LEU A 54 28.86 -16.17 -21.73
CA LEU A 54 27.83 -16.05 -20.70
C LEU A 54 26.48 -16.64 -21.16
N LYS A 55 26.06 -16.39 -22.41
CA LYS A 55 24.88 -17.06 -23.01
C LYS A 55 25.02 -18.58 -23.04
N GLY A 56 26.22 -19.08 -23.33
CA GLY A 56 26.55 -20.51 -23.26
C GLY A 56 26.42 -21.08 -21.83
N GLN A 57 27.00 -20.40 -20.84
CA GLN A 57 26.89 -20.79 -19.42
C GLN A 57 25.43 -20.78 -18.94
N ILE A 58 24.65 -19.75 -19.29
CA ILE A 58 23.21 -19.67 -19.00
C ILE A 58 22.44 -20.82 -19.66
N ALA A 59 22.79 -21.22 -20.88
CA ALA A 59 22.18 -22.37 -21.54
C ALA A 59 22.51 -23.69 -20.81
N VAL A 60 23.75 -23.88 -20.37
CA VAL A 60 24.18 -25.05 -19.57
C VAL A 60 23.45 -25.08 -18.22
N MET A 61 23.39 -23.98 -17.48
CA MET A 61 22.65 -23.92 -16.21
C MET A 61 21.15 -24.16 -16.40
N LYS A 62 20.54 -23.67 -17.49
CA LYS A 62 19.14 -23.98 -17.84
C LYS A 62 18.93 -25.45 -18.21
N ALA A 63 19.93 -26.14 -18.77
CA ALA A 63 19.87 -27.59 -18.99
C ALA A 63 19.99 -28.36 -17.67
N GLN A 64 20.99 -28.03 -16.84
CA GLN A 64 21.20 -28.63 -15.51
C GLN A 64 19.99 -28.44 -14.57
N SER A 65 19.35 -27.26 -14.60
CA SER A 65 18.13 -27.00 -13.82
C SER A 65 16.95 -27.89 -14.28
N LYS A 66 16.77 -28.09 -15.60
CA LYS A 66 15.78 -29.04 -16.14
C LYS A 66 16.10 -30.47 -15.74
N GLU A 67 17.37 -30.86 -15.75
CA GLU A 67 17.83 -32.18 -15.32
C GLU A 67 17.63 -32.42 -13.82
N HIS A 68 17.98 -31.46 -12.96
CA HIS A 68 17.70 -31.54 -11.52
C HIS A 68 16.19 -31.65 -11.26
N ARG A 69 15.35 -30.90 -11.98
CA ARG A 69 13.88 -31.02 -11.87
C ARG A 69 13.38 -32.39 -12.34
N ARG A 70 13.95 -32.96 -13.41
CA ARG A 70 13.65 -34.33 -13.88
C ARG A 70 14.08 -35.38 -12.85
N SER A 71 15.26 -35.26 -12.28
CA SER A 71 15.80 -36.19 -11.27
C SER A 71 15.02 -36.12 -9.95
N SER A 72 14.60 -34.93 -9.53
CA SER A 72 13.70 -34.73 -8.39
C SER A 72 12.34 -35.39 -8.64
N LEU A 73 11.75 -35.23 -9.82
CA LEU A 73 10.51 -35.89 -10.21
C LEU A 73 10.66 -37.43 -10.25
N ILE A 74 11.76 -37.95 -10.80
CA ILE A 74 12.06 -39.39 -10.82
C ILE A 74 12.21 -39.94 -9.39
N THR A 75 12.84 -39.19 -8.49
CA THR A 75 12.98 -39.58 -7.08
C THR A 75 11.61 -39.63 -6.40
N GLY A 76 10.82 -38.54 -6.46
CA GLY A 76 9.47 -38.51 -5.88
C GLY A 76 8.48 -39.51 -6.51
N LEU A 77 8.69 -39.94 -7.76
CA LEU A 77 7.93 -41.05 -8.35
C LEU A 77 8.39 -42.41 -7.81
N ARG A 78 9.71 -42.62 -7.58
CA ARG A 78 10.23 -43.82 -6.92
C ARG A 78 9.80 -43.93 -5.45
N ASP A 79 9.71 -42.80 -4.75
CA ASP A 79 9.18 -42.74 -3.39
C ASP A 79 7.70 -43.15 -3.37
N LYS A 80 6.86 -42.56 -4.23
CA LYS A 80 5.45 -42.94 -4.37
C LYS A 80 5.23 -44.39 -4.79
N VAL A 81 6.12 -44.96 -5.62
CA VAL A 81 6.08 -46.39 -5.94
C VAL A 81 6.36 -47.23 -4.68
N ARG A 82 7.43 -46.93 -3.93
CA ARG A 82 7.72 -47.61 -2.65
C ARG A 82 6.59 -47.48 -1.62
N GLU A 83 5.98 -46.31 -1.51
CA GLU A 83 4.80 -46.09 -0.66
C GLU A 83 3.61 -46.95 -1.12
N SER A 84 3.32 -46.99 -2.42
CA SER A 84 2.23 -47.81 -2.95
C SER A 84 2.48 -49.33 -2.83
N GLU A 85 3.72 -49.78 -2.98
CA GLU A 85 4.13 -51.16 -2.75
C GLU A 85 3.99 -51.56 -1.28
N LEU A 86 4.35 -50.66 -0.35
CA LEU A 86 4.17 -50.86 1.08
C LEU A 86 2.68 -50.92 1.46
N VAL A 87 1.84 -50.02 0.93
CA VAL A 87 0.38 -50.08 1.14
C VAL A 87 -0.21 -51.37 0.57
N VAL A 88 0.24 -51.82 -0.60
CA VAL A 88 -0.19 -53.09 -1.21
C VAL A 88 0.23 -54.30 -0.36
N ASP A 89 1.44 -54.33 0.19
CA ASP A 89 1.88 -55.45 1.03
C ASP A 89 1.22 -55.44 2.42
N ILE A 90 0.91 -54.27 3.00
CA ILE A 90 0.04 -54.15 4.19
C ILE A 90 -1.38 -54.63 3.88
N LEU A 91 -1.95 -54.29 2.72
CA LEU A 91 -3.25 -54.81 2.29
C LEU A 91 -3.22 -56.34 2.10
N LYS A 92 -2.10 -56.92 1.64
CA LYS A 92 -1.94 -58.38 1.57
C LYS A 92 -1.97 -59.02 2.96
N THR A 93 -1.22 -58.50 3.94
CA THR A 93 -1.20 -59.08 5.29
C THR A 93 -2.52 -58.89 6.03
N GLU A 94 -3.18 -57.74 5.87
CA GLU A 94 -4.52 -57.49 6.41
C GLU A 94 -5.58 -58.42 5.80
N LEU A 95 -5.56 -58.63 4.49
CA LEU A 95 -6.52 -59.50 3.80
C LEU A 95 -6.29 -60.99 4.11
N THR A 96 -5.06 -61.49 4.13
CA THR A 96 -4.78 -62.89 4.51
C THR A 96 -4.98 -63.15 6.00
N GLY A 97 -4.86 -62.14 6.85
CA GLY A 97 -5.17 -62.22 8.28
C GLY A 97 -6.67 -62.20 8.60
N LYS A 98 -7.48 -61.44 7.84
CA LYS A 98 -8.91 -61.24 8.10
C LYS A 98 -9.85 -62.06 7.22
N THR A 99 -9.37 -62.62 6.11
CA THR A 99 -10.15 -63.48 5.22
C THR A 99 -9.38 -64.75 4.90
N HIS A 100 -10.07 -65.89 4.83
CA HIS A 100 -9.47 -67.18 4.46
C HIS A 100 -9.21 -67.31 2.93
N MET A 101 -8.85 -66.22 2.27
CA MET A 101 -8.50 -66.19 0.85
C MET A 101 -7.07 -66.70 0.63
N SER A 102 -6.85 -67.45 -0.45
CA SER A 102 -5.49 -67.83 -0.86
C SER A 102 -4.70 -66.61 -1.32
N THR A 103 -3.37 -66.71 -1.27
CA THR A 103 -2.46 -65.63 -1.73
C THR A 103 -2.70 -65.25 -3.19
N THR A 104 -3.09 -66.21 -4.04
CA THR A 104 -3.49 -65.95 -5.43
C THR A 104 -4.78 -65.13 -5.54
N GLU A 105 -5.79 -65.42 -4.71
CA GLU A 105 -7.08 -64.70 -4.71
C GLU A 105 -6.93 -63.29 -4.12
N VAL A 106 -6.12 -63.12 -3.07
CA VAL A 106 -5.77 -61.80 -2.52
C VAL A 106 -5.03 -60.95 -3.56
N ASN A 107 -4.07 -61.53 -4.28
CA ASN A 107 -3.40 -60.87 -5.39
C ASN A 107 -4.37 -60.44 -6.50
N ASP A 108 -5.25 -61.34 -6.97
CA ASP A 108 -6.23 -61.03 -8.02
C ASP A 108 -7.28 -60.00 -7.55
N PHE A 109 -7.68 -60.02 -6.28
CA PHE A 109 -8.55 -59.02 -5.67
C PHE A 109 -7.89 -57.63 -5.63
N ILE A 110 -6.63 -57.56 -5.21
CA ILE A 110 -5.84 -56.32 -5.21
C ILE A 110 -5.67 -55.81 -6.64
N VAL A 111 -5.29 -56.65 -7.60
CA VAL A 111 -5.17 -56.30 -9.03
C VAL A 111 -6.48 -55.72 -9.56
N LYS A 112 -7.61 -56.36 -9.28
CA LYS A 112 -8.95 -55.93 -9.72
C LYS A 112 -9.41 -54.62 -9.06
N ARG A 113 -8.86 -54.26 -7.89
CA ARG A 113 -9.28 -53.07 -7.13
C ARG A 113 -8.33 -51.87 -7.21
N SER A 114 -7.04 -52.10 -7.46
CA SER A 114 -6.01 -51.05 -7.52
C SER A 114 -5.62 -50.64 -8.95
N LEU A 115 -5.85 -51.48 -9.97
CA LEU A 115 -5.39 -51.23 -11.34
C LEU A 115 -6.55 -50.98 -12.29
N GLY A 116 -6.66 -49.75 -12.78
CA GLY A 116 -7.58 -49.39 -13.85
C GLY A 116 -7.15 -49.95 -15.22
N GLY A 117 -8.15 -50.28 -16.05
CA GLY A 117 -7.97 -50.63 -17.46
C GLY A 117 -7.58 -52.08 -17.77
N PRO A 118 -7.75 -52.54 -19.03
CA PRO A 118 -7.56 -53.95 -19.39
C PRO A 118 -6.08 -54.39 -19.34
N LYS A 119 -5.82 -55.63 -18.90
CA LYS A 119 -4.47 -56.25 -18.82
C LYS A 119 -3.69 -56.26 -20.16
N ARG A 120 -4.33 -55.95 -21.30
CA ARG A 120 -3.68 -55.82 -22.62
C ARG A 120 -2.97 -54.47 -22.85
N PHE A 121 -3.37 -53.41 -22.14
CA PHE A 121 -2.94 -52.03 -22.43
C PHE A 121 -2.13 -51.36 -21.31
N ARG A 122 -1.86 -52.09 -20.22
CA ARG A 122 -0.97 -51.67 -19.13
C ARG A 122 0.14 -52.70 -18.89
N PRO A 123 1.29 -52.30 -18.31
CA PRO A 123 2.26 -53.25 -17.78
C PRO A 123 1.63 -54.24 -16.79
N LYS A 124 2.23 -55.42 -16.66
CA LYS A 124 1.86 -56.39 -15.63
C LYS A 124 2.29 -55.87 -14.26
N SER A 125 1.45 -56.04 -13.24
CA SER A 125 1.84 -55.68 -11.87
C SER A 125 2.69 -56.77 -11.19
N ARG A 126 3.27 -56.43 -10.04
CA ARG A 126 4.02 -57.34 -9.16
C ARG A 126 3.18 -58.56 -8.76
N GLU A 127 1.90 -58.35 -8.49
CA GLU A 127 0.90 -59.36 -8.11
C GLU A 127 0.57 -60.29 -9.28
N GLU A 128 0.38 -59.74 -10.49
CA GLU A 128 0.12 -60.53 -11.69
C GLU A 128 1.34 -61.39 -12.06
N LEU A 129 2.56 -60.86 -11.86
CA LEU A 129 3.81 -61.61 -12.06
C LEU A 129 4.02 -62.66 -10.96
N GLN A 130 3.64 -62.39 -9.70
CA GLN A 130 3.61 -63.37 -8.62
C GLN A 130 2.64 -64.52 -8.92
N ASN A 131 1.42 -64.21 -9.38
CA ASN A 131 0.44 -65.23 -9.76
C ASN A 131 0.89 -66.04 -10.99
N GLU A 132 1.51 -65.41 -11.99
CA GLU A 132 2.10 -66.11 -13.14
C GLU A 132 3.31 -67.00 -12.76
N LEU A 133 4.15 -66.58 -11.81
CA LEU A 133 5.22 -67.42 -11.24
C LEU A 133 4.67 -68.64 -10.49
N ILE A 134 3.67 -68.44 -9.62
CA ILE A 134 2.99 -69.51 -8.89
C ILE A 134 2.37 -70.53 -9.86
N ASP A 135 1.78 -70.07 -10.97
CA ASP A 135 1.22 -70.96 -11.98
C ASP A 135 2.27 -71.64 -12.87
N LEU A 136 3.42 -71.01 -13.11
CA LEU A 136 4.58 -71.66 -13.73
C LEU A 136 5.14 -72.75 -12.81
N GLU A 137 5.31 -72.48 -11.51
CA GLU A 137 5.70 -73.49 -10.53
C GLU A 137 4.72 -74.66 -10.48
N LYS A 138 3.40 -74.42 -10.42
CA LYS A 138 2.38 -75.49 -10.48
C LYS A 138 2.52 -76.34 -11.76
N LYS A 139 2.85 -75.73 -12.90
CA LYS A 139 3.11 -76.45 -14.17
C LYS A 139 4.40 -77.25 -14.10
N TYR A 140 5.51 -76.68 -13.63
CA TYR A 140 6.78 -77.37 -13.46
C TYR A 140 6.70 -78.53 -12.46
N ARG A 141 6.04 -78.35 -11.31
CA ARG A 141 5.77 -79.42 -10.34
C ARG A 141 4.98 -80.57 -10.99
N LYS A 142 3.88 -80.27 -11.70
CA LYS A 142 3.09 -81.29 -12.43
C LYS A 142 3.88 -82.00 -13.54
N VAL A 143 4.82 -81.32 -14.20
CA VAL A 143 5.73 -81.95 -15.19
C VAL A 143 6.79 -82.82 -14.50
N ALA A 144 7.37 -82.36 -13.39
CA ALA A 144 8.33 -83.12 -12.59
C ALA A 144 7.67 -84.37 -11.96
N GLU A 145 6.45 -84.25 -11.44
CA GLU A 145 5.64 -85.37 -10.95
C GLU A 145 5.32 -86.36 -12.07
N LYS A 146 4.87 -85.90 -13.24
CA LYS A 146 4.68 -86.77 -14.41
C LYS A 146 5.96 -87.49 -14.80
N ASN A 147 7.09 -86.79 -14.89
CA ASN A 147 8.38 -87.40 -15.19
C ASN A 147 8.82 -88.40 -14.10
N LYS A 148 8.51 -88.15 -12.83
CA LYS A 148 8.75 -89.07 -11.70
C LYS A 148 7.84 -90.30 -11.76
N THR A 149 6.58 -90.17 -12.17
CA THR A 149 5.69 -91.32 -12.41
C THR A 149 6.13 -92.12 -13.64
N LEU A 150 6.65 -91.47 -14.69
CA LEU A 150 7.15 -92.11 -15.90
C LEU A 150 8.51 -92.81 -15.70
N SER A 151 9.35 -92.32 -14.79
CA SER A 151 10.58 -93.03 -14.38
C SER A 151 10.28 -94.17 -13.40
N ALA A 152 9.34 -93.99 -12.48
CA ALA A 152 8.84 -95.07 -11.62
C ALA A 152 8.18 -96.19 -12.42
N SER A 153 7.33 -95.88 -13.41
CA SER A 153 6.72 -96.90 -14.28
C SER A 153 7.74 -97.57 -15.19
N LYS A 154 8.87 -96.93 -15.51
CA LYS A 154 10.00 -97.55 -16.23
C LYS A 154 10.91 -98.41 -15.35
N THR A 155 10.83 -98.30 -14.01
CA THR A 155 11.62 -99.12 -13.08
C THR A 155 10.80 -100.23 -12.40
N ALA A 156 9.47 -100.10 -12.36
CA ALA A 156 8.55 -101.16 -11.94
C ALA A 156 7.90 -101.95 -13.10
N GLY A 157 8.07 -101.51 -14.35
CA GLY A 157 7.39 -102.06 -15.53
C GLY A 157 8.13 -103.22 -16.21
N SER A 158 8.58 -104.22 -15.44
CA SER A 158 9.30 -105.38 -16.00
C SER A 158 8.98 -106.71 -15.31
N GLU A 159 7.73 -106.95 -14.89
CA GLU A 159 7.22 -108.33 -14.75
C GLU A 159 5.67 -108.41 -14.65
N ASN A 160 5.17 -109.59 -15.02
CA ASN A 160 3.83 -110.15 -14.78
C ASN A 160 2.58 -109.62 -15.52
N TYR A 161 1.60 -110.53 -15.54
CA TYR A 161 0.38 -110.57 -16.35
C TYR A 161 -0.89 -110.22 -15.52
N ASN A 162 -1.98 -109.94 -16.26
CA ASN A 162 -3.39 -110.25 -15.94
C ASN A 162 -4.27 -109.33 -15.04
N GLY A 163 -5.46 -109.00 -15.56
CA GLY A 163 -6.74 -108.91 -14.82
C GLY A 163 -7.17 -107.57 -14.19
N GLY A 164 -8.49 -107.30 -14.14
CA GLY A 164 -9.03 -106.44 -13.06
C GLY A 164 -10.20 -105.44 -13.27
N ASN A 165 -11.15 -105.68 -14.19
CA ASN A 165 -12.59 -105.33 -14.12
C ASN A 165 -13.12 -104.34 -13.03
N LYS A 166 -14.00 -103.38 -13.40
CA LYS A 166 -15.17 -102.97 -12.57
C LYS A 166 -16.22 -102.11 -13.30
N PHE A 167 -17.43 -102.65 -13.52
CA PHE A 167 -18.72 -101.99 -13.19
C PHE A 167 -19.86 -103.05 -13.08
N ARG A 168 -20.98 -102.71 -12.42
CA ARG A 168 -22.10 -103.62 -12.07
C ARG A 168 -23.07 -103.87 -13.25
N ALA A 169 -23.78 -104.99 -13.45
CA ALA A 169 -24.30 -106.10 -12.61
C ALA A 169 -25.79 -105.94 -12.17
N ASP A 170 -26.66 -106.75 -12.79
CA ASP A 170 -28.00 -107.29 -12.42
C ASP A 170 -28.45 -108.12 -13.67
N GLU A 171 -28.35 -109.45 -13.76
CA GLU A 171 -29.05 -110.57 -13.07
C GLU A 171 -30.34 -111.05 -13.78
N LEU A 172 -30.26 -112.24 -14.40
CA LEU A 172 -31.36 -113.02 -15.02
C LEU A 172 -31.03 -114.53 -14.92
N PRO A 173 -32.01 -115.42 -14.64
CA PRO A 173 -31.75 -116.85 -14.44
C PRO A 173 -31.87 -117.72 -15.72
N PRO A 174 -31.19 -118.89 -15.79
CA PRO A 174 -31.21 -119.77 -16.96
C PRO A 174 -32.18 -120.98 -16.83
N PRO A 175 -32.73 -121.52 -17.94
CA PRO A 175 -33.37 -122.83 -18.00
C PRO A 175 -32.36 -123.97 -18.31
N SER A 176 -32.69 -125.21 -17.92
CA SER A 176 -31.80 -126.39 -18.02
C SER A 176 -31.97 -127.22 -19.32
N PRO A 177 -30.96 -128.01 -19.73
CA PRO A 177 -31.04 -128.91 -20.88
C PRO A 177 -31.35 -130.37 -20.50
N ALA A 178 -32.36 -130.98 -21.15
CA ALA A 178 -32.56 -132.44 -21.25
C ALA A 178 -33.65 -132.75 -22.31
N GLY A 179 -33.65 -133.94 -22.92
CA GLY A 179 -34.77 -134.42 -23.76
C GLY A 179 -34.39 -135.24 -24.98
N SER A 180 -34.07 -136.53 -24.79
CA SER A 180 -33.83 -137.50 -25.88
C SER A 180 -35.00 -138.50 -25.99
N THR A 181 -35.46 -138.78 -27.22
CA THR A 181 -36.36 -139.92 -27.54
C THR A 181 -36.15 -140.39 -29.00
N PRO A 182 -36.19 -141.71 -29.29
CA PRO A 182 -35.88 -142.26 -30.62
C PRO A 182 -37.11 -142.74 -31.43
N LEU A 183 -36.82 -143.22 -32.65
CA LEU A 183 -37.53 -144.18 -33.54
C LEU A 183 -38.89 -144.77 -33.09
N PRO A 184 -39.85 -144.98 -34.03
CA PRO A 184 -39.70 -146.14 -34.92
C PRO A 184 -40.18 -146.00 -36.39
N SER A 185 -39.61 -146.88 -37.24
CA SER A 185 -40.17 -147.36 -38.51
C SER A 185 -40.88 -148.71 -38.25
N PRO A 186 -41.79 -149.26 -39.11
CA PRO A 186 -41.36 -149.77 -40.43
C PRO A 186 -42.44 -149.91 -41.56
N GLN A 187 -41.97 -150.37 -42.72
CA GLN A 187 -42.62 -151.27 -43.71
C GLN A 187 -43.88 -150.83 -44.51
N GLY A 188 -43.71 -150.74 -45.85
CA GLY A 188 -44.79 -150.96 -46.82
C GLY A 188 -44.52 -150.37 -48.22
N GLY A 189 -44.65 -151.15 -49.29
CA GLY A 189 -44.90 -150.64 -50.66
C GLY A 189 -43.69 -150.37 -51.57
N ALA A 190 -42.88 -151.39 -51.89
CA ALA A 190 -41.72 -151.31 -52.81
C ALA A 190 -42.05 -151.12 -54.31
N VAL A 191 -43.05 -150.29 -54.62
CA VAL A 191 -43.43 -149.86 -55.99
C VAL A 191 -43.47 -148.33 -56.09
N LEU A 192 -43.69 -147.63 -54.98
CA LEU A 192 -43.58 -146.17 -54.90
C LEU A 192 -42.13 -145.68 -54.68
N GLN A 193 -41.15 -146.59 -54.59
CA GLN A 193 -39.81 -146.26 -54.10
C GLN A 193 -39.01 -145.31 -55.01
N GLY A 194 -39.31 -145.25 -56.31
CA GLY A 194 -38.81 -144.19 -57.20
C GLY A 194 -39.41 -142.83 -56.86
N GLN A 195 -40.74 -142.72 -56.89
CA GLN A 195 -41.48 -141.48 -56.59
C GLN A 195 -41.26 -140.99 -55.15
N VAL A 196 -41.01 -141.88 -54.18
CA VAL A 196 -40.66 -141.52 -52.81
C VAL A 196 -39.20 -141.08 -52.70
N SER A 197 -38.28 -141.57 -53.54
CA SER A 197 -36.96 -140.93 -53.68
C SER A 197 -37.14 -139.54 -54.28
N GLU A 198 -37.79 -139.41 -55.43
CA GLU A 198 -38.03 -138.13 -56.11
C GLU A 198 -38.70 -137.09 -55.19
N LEU A 199 -39.67 -137.49 -54.36
CA LEU A 199 -40.30 -136.61 -53.36
C LEU A 199 -39.41 -136.33 -52.15
N LEU A 200 -38.51 -137.24 -51.73
CA LEU A 200 -37.52 -136.98 -50.68
C LEU A 200 -36.41 -136.06 -51.18
N ASP A 201 -35.94 -136.27 -52.40
CA ASP A 201 -35.00 -135.43 -53.13
C ASP A 201 -35.59 -134.04 -53.39
N GLU A 202 -36.89 -133.95 -53.75
CA GLU A 202 -37.63 -132.69 -53.85
C GLU A 202 -37.75 -132.02 -52.48
N ILE A 203 -38.15 -132.73 -51.42
CA ILE A 203 -38.21 -132.22 -50.04
C ILE A 203 -36.83 -131.75 -49.56
N GLU A 204 -35.74 -132.42 -49.91
CA GLU A 204 -34.38 -132.02 -49.56
C GLU A 204 -33.94 -130.78 -50.36
N SER A 205 -34.26 -130.71 -51.66
CA SER A 205 -34.05 -129.51 -52.48
C SER A 205 -34.86 -128.32 -51.96
N LEU A 206 -36.09 -128.53 -51.49
CA LEU A 206 -36.96 -127.53 -50.89
C LEU A 206 -36.46 -127.10 -49.52
N LYS A 207 -35.89 -128.01 -48.71
CA LYS A 207 -35.18 -127.66 -47.45
C LYS A 207 -33.92 -126.83 -47.72
N VAL A 208 -33.11 -127.19 -48.72
CA VAL A 208 -31.95 -126.40 -49.14
C VAL A 208 -32.38 -125.04 -49.69
N SER A 209 -33.50 -124.97 -50.44
CA SER A 209 -34.09 -123.72 -50.89
C SER A 209 -34.63 -122.86 -49.74
N LEU A 210 -35.29 -123.47 -48.75
CA LEU A 210 -35.77 -122.78 -47.54
C LEU A 210 -34.60 -122.25 -46.72
N ASN A 211 -33.61 -123.09 -46.39
CA ASN A 211 -32.40 -122.70 -45.67
C ASN A 211 -31.61 -121.61 -46.41
N SER A 212 -31.58 -121.62 -47.76
CA SER A 212 -30.96 -120.54 -48.54
C SER A 212 -31.80 -119.25 -48.54
N ARG A 213 -33.12 -119.33 -48.42
CA ARG A 213 -33.99 -118.17 -48.19
C ARG A 213 -33.85 -117.62 -46.77
N ASP A 214 -33.78 -118.47 -45.74
CA ASP A 214 -33.65 -118.04 -44.34
C ASP A 214 -32.26 -117.44 -44.05
N THR A 215 -31.19 -117.96 -44.66
CA THR A 215 -29.86 -117.33 -44.61
C THR A 215 -29.82 -116.00 -45.36
N ASN A 216 -30.48 -115.87 -46.52
CA ASN A 216 -30.63 -114.57 -47.19
C ASN A 216 -31.51 -113.58 -46.39
N LEU A 217 -32.59 -114.05 -45.77
CA LEU A 217 -33.51 -113.21 -44.99
C LEU A 217 -32.87 -112.75 -43.67
N THR A 218 -32.12 -113.62 -42.99
CA THR A 218 -31.31 -113.22 -41.82
C THR A 218 -30.17 -112.29 -42.19
N ALA A 219 -29.51 -112.46 -43.35
CA ALA A 219 -28.55 -111.49 -43.87
C ALA A 219 -29.20 -110.13 -44.18
N GLN A 220 -30.39 -110.11 -44.78
CA GLN A 220 -31.16 -108.89 -45.01
C GLN A 220 -31.60 -108.23 -43.69
N MET A 221 -31.95 -109.00 -42.65
CA MET A 221 -32.24 -108.46 -41.32
C MET A 221 -31.00 -107.83 -40.68
N GLN A 222 -29.84 -108.49 -40.76
CA GLN A 222 -28.57 -107.96 -40.25
C GLN A 222 -28.19 -106.66 -40.96
N GLU A 223 -28.34 -106.59 -42.28
CA GLU A 223 -28.08 -105.37 -43.05
C GLU A 223 -29.10 -104.26 -42.76
N MET A 224 -30.38 -104.60 -42.56
CA MET A 224 -31.40 -103.64 -42.10
C MET A 224 -31.07 -103.06 -40.72
N ASP A 225 -30.62 -103.88 -39.77
CA ASP A 225 -30.22 -103.40 -38.44
C ASP A 225 -28.88 -102.65 -38.44
N ARG A 226 -27.96 -103.01 -39.34
CA ARG A 226 -26.78 -102.22 -39.67
C ARG A 226 -27.17 -100.83 -40.17
N LEU A 227 -27.98 -100.73 -41.22
CA LEU A 227 -28.45 -99.46 -41.80
C LEU A 227 -29.25 -98.62 -40.78
N ARG A 228 -30.01 -99.26 -39.88
CA ARG A 228 -30.65 -98.60 -38.71
C ARG A 228 -29.64 -98.12 -37.67
N SER A 229 -28.49 -98.78 -37.51
CA SER A 229 -27.41 -98.32 -36.61
C SER A 229 -26.67 -97.12 -37.21
N GLU A 230 -26.34 -97.18 -38.51
CA GLU A 230 -25.68 -96.10 -39.25
C GLU A 230 -26.59 -94.85 -39.32
N ASN A 231 -27.89 -95.01 -39.56
CA ASN A 231 -28.87 -93.91 -39.45
C ASN A 231 -28.92 -93.26 -38.06
N ARG A 232 -28.76 -94.05 -36.99
CA ARG A 232 -28.72 -93.52 -35.61
C ARG A 232 -27.40 -92.81 -35.31
N GLU A 233 -26.31 -93.16 -35.98
CA GLU A 233 -25.05 -92.41 -35.89
C GLU A 233 -25.07 -91.13 -36.73
N LEU A 234 -25.58 -91.17 -37.96
CA LEU A 234 -25.74 -89.99 -38.83
C LEU A 234 -26.54 -88.89 -38.13
N ARG A 235 -27.68 -89.21 -37.51
CA ARG A 235 -28.47 -88.23 -36.73
C ARG A 235 -27.68 -87.61 -35.57
N ARG A 236 -26.88 -88.39 -34.85
CA ARG A 236 -25.98 -87.85 -33.80
C ARG A 236 -24.89 -86.95 -34.38
N ILE A 237 -24.44 -87.20 -35.60
CA ILE A 237 -23.48 -86.34 -36.30
C ILE A 237 -24.15 -85.04 -36.74
N GLU A 238 -25.36 -85.09 -37.32
CA GLU A 238 -26.20 -83.94 -37.67
C GLU A 238 -26.48 -83.05 -36.45
N GLU A 239 -26.92 -83.63 -35.33
CA GLU A 239 -27.14 -82.91 -34.06
C GLU A 239 -25.88 -82.17 -33.57
N ARG A 240 -24.72 -82.84 -33.61
CA ARG A 240 -23.42 -82.24 -33.26
C ARG A 240 -23.03 -81.12 -34.23
N LEU A 241 -23.35 -81.26 -35.52
CA LEU A 241 -23.06 -80.26 -36.56
C LEU A 241 -23.94 -79.03 -36.34
N ALA A 242 -25.26 -79.20 -36.21
CA ALA A 242 -26.22 -78.15 -35.93
C ALA A 242 -25.98 -77.44 -34.59
N HIS A 243 -25.36 -78.10 -33.59
CA HIS A 243 -24.89 -77.45 -32.37
C HIS A 243 -23.62 -76.60 -32.62
N LYS A 244 -22.65 -77.10 -33.38
CA LYS A 244 -21.44 -76.34 -33.77
C LYS A 244 -21.78 -75.12 -34.63
N GLU A 245 -22.73 -75.24 -35.56
CA GLU A 245 -23.21 -74.14 -36.40
C GLU A 245 -23.87 -73.03 -35.59
N ARG A 246 -24.74 -73.39 -34.62
CA ARG A 246 -25.31 -72.43 -33.67
C ARG A 246 -24.19 -71.71 -32.91
N LYS A 247 -23.29 -72.45 -32.26
CA LYS A 247 -22.15 -71.85 -31.55
C LYS A 247 -21.26 -70.97 -32.43
N HIS A 248 -21.07 -71.30 -33.70
CA HIS A 248 -20.34 -70.46 -34.65
C HIS A 248 -21.13 -69.20 -35.04
N ARG A 249 -22.47 -69.28 -35.14
CA ARG A 249 -23.33 -68.12 -35.36
C ARG A 249 -23.25 -67.16 -34.16
N ASP A 250 -23.42 -67.67 -32.95
CA ASP A 250 -23.35 -66.92 -31.70
C ASP A 250 -22.00 -66.18 -31.56
N LEU A 251 -20.89 -66.88 -31.83
CA LEU A 251 -19.54 -66.30 -31.82
C LEU A 251 -19.32 -65.25 -32.93
N LYS A 252 -19.92 -65.44 -34.12
CA LYS A 252 -19.84 -64.48 -35.23
C LYS A 252 -20.67 -63.22 -34.93
N GLU A 253 -21.80 -63.35 -34.25
CA GLU A 253 -22.61 -62.22 -33.80
C GLU A 253 -21.93 -61.45 -32.67
N ARG A 254 -21.31 -62.14 -31.70
CA ARG A 254 -20.54 -61.50 -30.64
C ARG A 254 -19.23 -60.85 -31.13
N ASN A 255 -18.58 -61.39 -32.16
CA ASN A 255 -17.47 -60.68 -32.83
C ASN A 255 -17.97 -59.38 -33.47
N LYS A 256 -19.10 -59.40 -34.20
CA LYS A 256 -19.73 -58.18 -34.73
C LYS A 256 -20.16 -57.17 -33.66
N GLU A 257 -20.52 -57.64 -32.47
CA GLU A 257 -20.81 -56.79 -31.31
C GLU A 257 -19.53 -56.07 -30.85
N MET A 258 -18.45 -56.82 -30.60
CA MET A 258 -17.13 -56.27 -30.27
C MET A 258 -16.58 -55.34 -31.36
N GLU A 259 -16.82 -55.63 -32.65
CA GLU A 259 -16.40 -54.77 -33.77
C GLU A 259 -17.09 -53.39 -33.72
N ARG A 260 -18.41 -53.35 -33.41
CA ARG A 260 -19.15 -52.10 -33.23
C ARG A 260 -18.74 -51.35 -31.97
N GLU A 261 -18.46 -52.06 -30.87
CA GLU A 261 -17.96 -51.47 -29.62
C GLU A 261 -16.59 -50.81 -29.84
N ASN A 262 -15.66 -51.51 -30.50
CA ASN A 262 -14.36 -50.95 -30.87
C ASN A 262 -14.49 -49.73 -31.80
N ALA A 263 -15.42 -49.74 -32.77
CA ALA A 263 -15.66 -48.59 -33.64
C ALA A 263 -16.12 -47.35 -32.85
N ARG A 264 -17.06 -47.51 -31.91
CA ARG A 264 -17.50 -46.42 -31.02
C ARG A 264 -16.36 -45.91 -30.13
N LEU A 265 -15.59 -46.81 -29.52
CA LEU A 265 -14.45 -46.43 -28.68
C LEU A 265 -13.34 -45.71 -29.46
N VAL A 266 -13.18 -45.99 -30.76
CA VAL A 266 -12.30 -45.22 -31.65
C VAL A 266 -12.87 -43.81 -31.86
N GLU A 267 -14.15 -43.69 -32.25
CA GLU A 267 -14.86 -42.42 -32.45
C GLU A 267 -14.83 -41.52 -31.21
N GLU A 268 -15.19 -42.06 -30.04
CA GLU A 268 -15.06 -41.40 -28.73
C GLU A 268 -13.62 -40.95 -28.44
N SER A 269 -12.62 -41.76 -28.80
CA SER A 269 -11.21 -41.40 -28.61
C SER A 269 -10.71 -40.32 -29.59
N GLU A 270 -11.35 -40.17 -30.75
CA GLU A 270 -11.03 -39.13 -31.74
C GLU A 270 -11.69 -37.81 -31.36
N ILE A 271 -12.94 -37.83 -30.88
CA ILE A 271 -13.60 -36.67 -30.26
C ILE A 271 -12.77 -36.16 -29.08
N ALA A 272 -12.42 -37.03 -28.12
CA ALA A 272 -11.61 -36.64 -26.97
C ALA A 272 -10.20 -36.13 -27.34
N ARG A 273 -9.65 -36.52 -28.50
CA ARG A 273 -8.41 -35.94 -29.03
C ARG A 273 -8.62 -34.55 -29.61
N ALA A 274 -9.74 -34.32 -30.31
CA ALA A 274 -10.12 -32.99 -30.81
C ALA A 274 -10.32 -32.01 -29.64
N ASP A 275 -11.06 -32.41 -28.61
CA ASP A 275 -11.25 -31.62 -27.39
C ASP A 275 -9.91 -31.26 -26.73
N VAL A 276 -9.00 -32.24 -26.60
CA VAL A 276 -7.66 -32.02 -26.04
C VAL A 276 -6.80 -31.10 -26.92
N VAL A 277 -7.06 -30.98 -28.22
CA VAL A 277 -6.41 -29.99 -29.10
C VAL A 277 -7.06 -28.60 -28.92
N GLN A 278 -8.39 -28.52 -28.86
CA GLN A 278 -9.12 -27.27 -28.63
C GLN A 278 -8.77 -26.64 -27.28
N VAL A 279 -8.80 -27.42 -26.20
CA VAL A 279 -8.42 -26.97 -24.85
C VAL A 279 -6.95 -26.53 -24.79
N LYS A 280 -6.04 -27.16 -25.54
CA LYS A 280 -4.65 -26.68 -25.67
C LYS A 280 -4.57 -25.34 -26.41
N ALA A 281 -5.33 -25.15 -27.48
CA ALA A 281 -5.38 -23.87 -28.19
C ALA A 281 -5.88 -22.74 -27.27
N MET A 282 -6.98 -22.97 -26.55
CA MET A 282 -7.53 -22.03 -25.56
C MET A 282 -6.55 -21.76 -24.39
N LEU A 283 -5.76 -22.75 -24.00
CA LEU A 283 -4.72 -22.59 -22.96
C LEU A 283 -3.53 -21.75 -23.46
N GLU A 284 -3.16 -21.82 -24.74
CA GLU A 284 -2.13 -20.93 -25.30
C GLU A 284 -2.66 -19.50 -25.56
N THR A 285 -3.92 -19.31 -25.99
CA THR A 285 -4.49 -17.95 -26.12
C THR A 285 -4.58 -17.26 -24.76
N ALA A 286 -5.11 -17.94 -23.72
CA ALA A 286 -5.20 -17.40 -22.37
C ALA A 286 -3.83 -17.05 -21.75
N LYS A 287 -2.76 -17.75 -22.15
CA LYS A 287 -1.38 -17.39 -21.77
C LYS A 287 -0.88 -16.15 -22.49
N GLU A 288 -1.25 -15.94 -23.75
CA GLU A 288 -0.85 -14.75 -24.51
C GLU A 288 -1.62 -13.52 -24.01
N GLU A 289 -2.91 -13.65 -23.78
CA GLU A 289 -3.76 -12.65 -23.13
C GLU A 289 -3.18 -12.23 -21.77
N SER A 290 -2.82 -13.22 -20.91
CA SER A 290 -2.19 -12.93 -19.61
C SER A 290 -0.80 -12.28 -19.74
N LYS A 291 0.00 -12.60 -20.76
CA LYS A 291 1.25 -11.87 -21.03
C LYS A 291 0.98 -10.42 -21.41
N ILE A 292 0.06 -10.19 -22.35
CA ILE A 292 -0.33 -8.86 -22.83
C ILE A 292 -0.85 -8.01 -21.66
N GLU A 293 -1.64 -8.59 -20.76
CA GLU A 293 -2.07 -7.94 -19.52
C GLU A 293 -0.88 -7.58 -18.61
N THR A 294 0.06 -8.50 -18.36
CA THR A 294 1.23 -8.20 -17.52
C THR A 294 2.18 -7.16 -18.13
N ASP A 295 2.31 -7.11 -19.46
CA ASP A 295 3.13 -6.10 -20.15
C ASP A 295 2.41 -4.74 -20.24
N ALA A 296 1.08 -4.73 -20.37
CA ALA A 296 0.27 -3.51 -20.24
C ALA A 296 0.34 -2.91 -18.83
N LEU A 297 0.20 -3.73 -17.79
CA LEU A 297 0.39 -3.32 -16.39
C LEU A 297 1.83 -2.82 -16.15
N ARG A 298 2.85 -3.50 -16.67
CA ARG A 298 4.25 -3.05 -16.61
C ARG A 298 4.43 -1.68 -17.29
N SER A 299 3.79 -1.45 -18.44
CA SER A 299 3.81 -0.15 -19.12
C SER A 299 3.09 0.94 -18.33
N GLN A 300 1.97 0.61 -17.66
CA GLN A 300 1.26 1.55 -16.78
C GLN A 300 2.10 1.93 -15.55
N TYR A 301 2.71 0.96 -14.87
CA TYR A 301 3.63 1.23 -13.76
C TYR A 301 4.84 2.06 -14.21
N GLY A 302 5.39 1.81 -15.40
CA GLY A 302 6.45 2.65 -15.98
C GLY A 302 6.04 4.12 -16.08
N LYS A 303 4.88 4.39 -16.70
CA LYS A 303 4.33 5.75 -16.81
C LYS A 303 4.10 6.41 -15.45
N GLN A 304 3.57 5.67 -14.47
CA GLN A 304 3.36 6.19 -13.12
C GLN A 304 4.69 6.54 -12.41
N MET A 305 5.76 5.77 -12.64
CA MET A 305 7.09 6.10 -12.14
C MET A 305 7.70 7.32 -12.86
N ASP A 306 7.51 7.46 -14.17
CA ASP A 306 7.94 8.64 -14.94
C ASP A 306 7.18 9.92 -14.51
N GLU A 307 5.86 9.80 -14.28
CA GLU A 307 5.00 10.88 -13.76
C GLU A 307 5.42 11.29 -12.34
N LEU A 308 5.70 10.32 -11.46
CA LEU A 308 6.16 10.56 -10.09
C LEU A 308 7.56 11.19 -10.07
N ALA A 309 8.49 10.73 -10.91
CA ALA A 309 9.81 11.34 -11.05
C ALA A 309 9.70 12.79 -11.57
N SER A 310 8.79 13.06 -12.52
CA SER A 310 8.51 14.41 -13.00
C SER A 310 7.84 15.30 -11.96
N ALA A 311 7.06 14.74 -11.04
CA ALA A 311 6.49 15.45 -9.90
C ALA A 311 7.57 15.80 -8.86
N MET A 312 8.43 14.83 -8.48
CA MET A 312 9.56 15.07 -7.57
C MET A 312 10.55 16.11 -8.12
N ALA A 313 10.81 16.12 -9.42
CA ALA A 313 11.64 17.15 -10.05
C ALA A 313 11.04 18.56 -9.90
N ARG A 314 9.73 18.70 -10.12
CA ARG A 314 9.00 19.97 -9.90
C ARG A 314 8.94 20.37 -8.43
N GLU A 315 8.83 19.42 -7.51
CA GLU A 315 8.89 19.70 -6.07
C GLU A 315 10.28 20.21 -5.65
N ALA A 316 11.36 19.64 -6.19
CA ALA A 316 12.73 20.13 -5.98
C ALA A 316 12.94 21.54 -6.58
N GLU A 317 12.45 21.81 -7.79
CA GLU A 317 12.48 23.16 -8.39
C GLU A 317 11.71 24.20 -7.56
N LEU A 318 10.54 23.82 -7.01
CA LEU A 318 9.74 24.69 -6.14
C LEU A 318 10.40 24.90 -4.77
N ALA A 319 11.03 23.88 -4.20
CA ALA A 319 11.81 24.01 -2.97
C ALA A 319 13.01 24.96 -3.16
N GLU A 320 13.74 24.84 -4.27
CA GLU A 320 14.85 25.75 -4.58
C GLU A 320 14.37 27.20 -4.77
N GLN A 321 13.24 27.42 -5.46
CA GLN A 321 12.61 28.74 -5.57
C GLN A 321 12.22 29.31 -4.20
N LEU A 322 11.64 28.48 -3.33
CA LEU A 322 11.21 28.88 -1.98
C LEU A 322 12.43 29.26 -1.12
N ASP A 323 13.54 28.53 -1.22
CA ASP A 323 14.78 28.86 -0.52
C ASP A 323 15.50 30.09 -1.09
N ARG A 324 15.44 30.33 -2.41
CA ARG A 324 15.85 31.61 -3.01
C ARG A 324 15.02 32.78 -2.45
N TYR A 325 13.70 32.64 -2.38
CA TYR A 325 12.82 33.65 -1.77
C TYR A 325 13.08 33.85 -0.27
N LYS A 326 13.41 32.80 0.50
CA LYS A 326 13.88 32.96 1.90
C LYS A 326 15.19 33.75 1.94
N GLY A 327 16.15 33.42 1.07
CA GLY A 327 17.42 34.12 0.93
C GLY A 327 17.21 35.62 0.69
N GLU A 328 16.45 35.97 -0.35
CA GLU A 328 16.07 37.36 -0.66
C GLU A 328 15.34 38.04 0.50
N ALA A 329 14.41 37.35 1.18
CA ALA A 329 13.72 37.91 2.34
C ALA A 329 14.66 38.15 3.54
N THR A 330 15.67 37.30 3.76
CA THR A 330 16.68 37.54 4.81
C THR A 330 17.64 38.67 4.44
N ALA A 331 18.11 38.74 3.19
CA ALA A 331 18.92 39.84 2.69
C ALA A 331 18.17 41.19 2.77
N ASN A 332 16.89 41.22 2.35
CA ASN A 332 16.05 42.40 2.47
C ASN A 332 15.73 42.79 3.92
N ARG A 333 15.71 41.85 4.86
CA ARG A 333 15.66 42.18 6.30
C ARG A 333 16.96 42.82 6.77
N GLN A 334 18.11 42.27 6.38
CA GLN A 334 19.43 42.81 6.74
C GLN A 334 19.64 44.23 6.19
N THR A 335 19.38 44.47 4.90
CA THR A 335 19.51 45.81 4.31
C THR A 335 18.54 46.82 4.94
N ASN A 336 17.35 46.39 5.35
CA ASN A 336 16.43 47.23 6.14
C ASN A 336 16.96 47.52 7.54
N TYR A 337 17.59 46.56 8.25
CA TYR A 337 18.24 46.83 9.54
C TYR A 337 19.42 47.80 9.40
N GLU A 338 20.23 47.69 8.34
CA GLU A 338 21.32 48.62 8.05
C GLU A 338 20.78 50.02 7.69
N LEU A 339 19.66 50.11 6.96
CA LEU A 339 18.95 51.35 6.66
C LEU A 339 18.31 51.99 7.90
N VAL A 340 17.80 51.19 8.84
CA VAL A 340 17.30 51.69 10.14
C VAL A 340 18.46 52.21 10.97
N ARG A 341 19.55 51.44 11.12
CA ARG A 341 20.74 51.83 11.88
C ARG A 341 21.39 53.12 11.37
N THR A 342 21.44 53.33 10.06
CA THR A 342 21.96 54.58 9.47
C THR A 342 21.01 55.77 9.68
N LYS A 343 19.69 55.54 9.68
CA LYS A 343 18.69 56.55 10.09
C LYS A 343 18.77 56.87 11.59
N GLU A 344 19.03 55.89 12.45
CA GLU A 344 19.22 56.11 13.89
C GLU A 344 20.48 56.94 14.19
N ILE A 345 21.60 56.65 13.50
CA ILE A 345 22.84 57.44 13.62
C ILE A 345 22.58 58.90 13.23
N THR A 346 22.03 59.15 12.04
CA THR A 346 21.74 60.51 11.54
C THR A 346 20.66 61.22 12.36
N LEU A 347 19.70 60.49 12.94
CA LEU A 347 18.74 61.05 13.90
C LEU A 347 19.43 61.43 15.22
N SER A 348 20.39 60.64 15.71
CA SER A 348 21.20 61.01 16.89
C SER A 348 22.09 62.23 16.65
N GLU A 349 22.61 62.40 15.43
CA GLU A 349 23.44 63.53 15.03
C GLU A 349 22.62 64.81 14.88
N THR A 350 21.44 64.73 14.25
CA THR A 350 20.51 65.86 14.18
C THR A 350 19.93 66.23 15.55
N GLN A 351 19.72 65.28 16.46
CA GLN A 351 19.39 65.56 17.86
C GLN A 351 20.53 66.28 18.60
N LYS A 352 21.78 65.85 18.46
CA LYS A 352 22.96 66.55 19.02
C LYS A 352 23.04 67.98 18.48
N LEU A 353 22.94 68.16 17.16
CA LEU A 353 22.96 69.47 16.52
C LEU A 353 21.81 70.38 16.99
N ASN A 354 20.60 69.83 17.18
CA ASN A 354 19.46 70.57 17.72
C ASN A 354 19.70 71.00 19.18
N ASN A 355 20.28 70.14 20.01
CA ASN A 355 20.69 70.48 21.37
C ASN A 355 21.78 71.56 21.40
N ASP A 356 22.80 71.47 20.53
CA ASP A 356 23.84 72.50 20.39
C ASP A 356 23.27 73.84 19.92
N LEU A 357 22.34 73.83 18.97
CA LEU A 357 21.63 75.02 18.51
C LEU A 357 20.76 75.61 19.61
N LYS A 358 20.08 74.79 20.41
CA LYS A 358 19.29 75.24 21.57
C LYS A 358 20.17 75.85 22.67
N MET A 359 21.32 75.26 22.97
CA MET A 359 22.30 75.82 23.92
C MET A 359 22.90 77.15 23.41
N LYS A 360 23.19 77.24 22.10
CA LYS A 360 23.61 78.51 21.46
C LYS A 360 22.51 79.56 21.51
N LEU A 361 21.25 79.18 21.28
CA LEU A 361 20.09 80.05 21.33
C LEU A 361 19.88 80.60 22.74
N GLN A 362 19.89 79.75 23.78
CA GLN A 362 19.87 80.18 25.19
C GLN A 362 21.05 81.09 25.56
N THR A 363 22.25 80.81 25.01
CA THR A 363 23.42 81.67 25.19
C THR A 363 23.25 83.04 24.53
N MET A 364 22.49 83.12 23.43
CA MET A 364 22.16 84.39 22.76
C MET A 364 20.99 85.11 23.45
N GLU A 365 20.00 84.40 23.98
CA GLU A 365 18.94 84.97 24.82
C GLU A 365 19.54 85.65 26.06
N LEU A 366 20.41 84.97 26.81
CA LEU A 366 21.11 85.55 27.98
C LEU A 366 21.98 86.76 27.62
N LYS A 367 22.56 86.80 26.41
CA LYS A 367 23.27 87.99 25.91
C LYS A 367 22.30 89.12 25.55
N ASN A 368 21.18 88.82 24.94
CA ASN A 368 20.14 89.80 24.62
C ASN A 368 19.56 90.40 25.90
N GLU A 369 19.20 89.58 26.91
CA GLU A 369 18.77 90.09 28.22
C GLU A 369 19.84 91.00 28.87
N LYS A 370 21.13 90.67 28.72
CA LYS A 370 22.22 91.52 29.24
C LYS A 370 22.29 92.86 28.49
N LEU A 371 22.13 92.85 27.17
CA LEU A 371 22.05 94.07 26.34
C LEU A 371 20.77 94.87 26.61
N GLU A 372 19.65 94.23 26.96
CA GLU A 372 18.41 94.87 27.40
C GLU A 372 18.57 95.53 28.78
N ARG A 373 19.25 94.87 29.72
CA ARG A 373 19.63 95.48 31.02
C ARG A 373 20.58 96.67 30.83
N GLU A 374 21.57 96.56 29.94
CA GLU A 374 22.51 97.63 29.61
C GLU A 374 21.82 98.81 28.89
N THR A 375 20.95 98.55 27.91
CA THR A 375 20.17 99.61 27.26
C THR A 375 19.13 100.23 28.19
N SER A 376 18.54 99.47 29.12
CA SER A 376 17.64 100.01 30.15
C SER A 376 18.39 100.94 31.13
N THR A 377 19.59 100.56 31.60
CA THR A 377 20.40 101.43 32.47
C THR A 377 20.91 102.67 31.72
N LEU A 378 21.27 102.55 30.43
CA LEU A 378 21.58 103.71 29.58
C LEU A 378 20.35 104.62 29.38
N GLN A 379 19.16 104.07 29.14
CA GLN A 379 17.91 104.86 29.09
C GLN A 379 17.60 105.55 30.42
N GLN A 380 17.90 104.92 31.56
CA GLN A 380 17.77 105.55 32.87
C GLN A 380 18.77 106.72 33.02
N GLY A 381 20.05 106.54 32.64
CA GLY A 381 21.03 107.63 32.61
C GLY A 381 20.64 108.79 31.67
N VAL A 382 19.97 108.49 30.54
CA VAL A 382 19.39 109.51 29.65
C VAL A 382 18.22 110.26 30.33
N LYS A 383 17.36 109.58 31.09
CA LYS A 383 16.29 110.23 31.89
C LYS A 383 16.87 111.09 33.00
N GLU A 384 17.88 110.61 33.73
CA GLU A 384 18.55 111.34 34.81
C GLU A 384 19.29 112.59 34.28
N THR A 385 20.00 112.48 33.15
CA THR A 385 20.64 113.63 32.49
C THR A 385 19.62 114.61 31.88
N ALA A 386 18.44 114.17 31.48
CA ALA A 386 17.34 115.06 31.09
C ALA A 386 16.80 115.85 32.31
N VAL A 387 16.57 115.18 33.45
CA VAL A 387 16.16 115.83 34.71
C VAL A 387 17.22 116.82 35.21
N LEU A 388 18.52 116.51 35.06
CA LEU A 388 19.60 117.44 35.38
C LEU A 388 19.63 118.66 34.45
N LYS A 389 19.41 118.49 33.15
CA LYS A 389 19.24 119.61 32.20
C LYS A 389 18.03 120.48 32.54
N GLU A 390 16.93 119.89 33.00
CA GLU A 390 15.74 120.63 33.41
C GLU A 390 15.95 121.42 34.71
N LYS A 391 16.60 120.83 35.72
CA LYS A 391 17.04 121.55 36.93
C LYS A 391 17.94 122.74 36.59
N LEU A 392 18.95 122.53 35.75
CA LEU A 392 19.85 123.60 35.29
C LEU A 392 19.11 124.70 34.51
N ARG A 393 18.08 124.35 33.73
CA ARG A 393 17.21 125.31 33.04
C ARG A 393 16.38 126.14 34.03
N GLY A 394 15.86 125.52 35.08
CA GLY A 394 15.16 126.19 36.18
C GLY A 394 16.07 127.14 36.99
N GLU A 395 17.31 126.74 37.27
CA GLU A 395 18.29 127.62 37.92
C GLU A 395 18.73 128.78 37.02
N SER A 396 18.89 128.54 35.72
CA SER A 396 19.12 129.60 34.72
C SER A 396 17.95 130.58 34.61
N GLN A 397 16.71 130.16 34.90
CA GLN A 397 15.56 131.05 35.04
C GLN A 397 15.58 131.83 36.36
N ARG A 398 15.85 131.17 37.51
CA ARG A 398 16.01 131.83 38.82
C ARG A 398 17.11 132.89 38.83
N SER A 399 18.22 132.66 38.14
CA SER A 399 19.29 133.64 37.96
C SER A 399 18.79 134.92 37.28
N ARG A 400 18.06 134.78 36.15
CA ARG A 400 17.42 135.90 35.44
C ARG A 400 16.35 136.63 36.26
N GLU A 401 15.61 135.90 37.07
CA GLU A 401 14.64 136.45 38.03
C GLU A 401 15.32 137.34 39.08
N LEU A 402 16.46 136.91 39.62
CA LEU A 402 17.27 137.71 40.55
C LEU A 402 17.89 138.94 39.88
N THR A 403 18.35 138.84 38.63
CA THR A 403 18.85 140.00 37.87
C THR A 403 17.76 141.07 37.66
N ARG A 404 16.51 140.66 37.44
CA ARG A 404 15.37 141.61 37.37
C ARG A 404 15.12 142.29 38.73
N ARG A 405 15.10 141.51 39.82
CA ARG A 405 14.84 142.04 41.17
C ARG A 405 15.88 143.06 41.62
N LEU A 406 17.16 142.89 41.26
CA LEU A 406 18.20 143.89 41.50
C LEU A 406 17.86 145.23 40.83
N LYS A 407 17.43 145.21 39.57
CA LYS A 407 17.06 146.41 38.81
C LYS A 407 15.80 147.11 39.34
N ASP A 408 14.87 146.33 39.90
CA ASP A 408 13.71 146.84 40.64
C ASP A 408 14.07 147.44 42.02
N PHE A 409 15.25 147.12 42.58
CA PHE A 409 15.76 147.76 43.81
C PHE A 409 16.55 149.03 43.54
N GLU A 410 17.34 149.08 42.46
CA GLU A 410 18.07 150.29 42.03
C GLU A 410 17.10 151.46 41.79
N THR A 411 16.07 151.24 40.96
CA THR A 411 15.03 152.24 40.66
C THR A 411 14.25 152.70 41.90
N ARG A 412 14.10 151.85 42.92
CA ARG A 412 13.45 152.19 44.19
C ARG A 412 14.32 153.01 45.14
N LEU A 413 15.64 153.07 44.94
CA LEU A 413 16.53 153.93 45.74
C LEU A 413 16.47 155.39 45.27
N GLU A 414 16.53 155.61 43.95
CA GLU A 414 16.42 156.94 43.34
C GLU A 414 15.08 157.62 43.71
N ASP A 415 13.99 156.86 43.61
CA ASP A 415 12.61 157.30 43.91
C ASP A 415 12.37 157.62 45.40
N ASN A 416 13.25 157.16 46.31
CA ASN A 416 13.20 157.52 47.75
C ASN A 416 13.98 158.80 48.10
N ILE A 417 15.03 159.15 47.34
CA ILE A 417 15.79 160.38 47.54
C ILE A 417 14.89 161.59 47.26
N ALA A 418 14.22 161.59 46.10
CA ALA A 418 13.29 162.65 45.67
C ALA A 418 12.06 162.84 46.59
N ARG A 419 11.71 161.84 47.42
CA ARG A 419 10.60 161.91 48.38
C ARG A 419 11.02 162.55 49.70
N ARG A 420 12.30 162.50 50.07
CA ARG A 420 12.81 163.03 51.35
C ARG A 420 12.82 164.56 51.36
N GLU A 421 13.35 165.17 50.29
CA GLU A 421 13.39 166.63 50.11
C GLU A 421 11.98 167.26 50.11
N LYS A 422 10.98 166.51 49.62
CA LYS A 422 9.58 166.96 49.55
C LYS A 422 8.82 166.85 50.88
N ALA A 423 9.34 166.10 51.85
CA ALA A 423 8.69 165.87 53.14
C ALA A 423 8.97 166.98 54.17
N GLU A 424 10.19 167.53 54.19
CA GLU A 424 10.59 168.55 55.17
C GLU A 424 9.77 169.86 55.04
N ALA A 425 9.32 170.18 53.84
CA ALA A 425 8.45 171.34 53.56
C ALA A 425 7.01 171.20 54.10
N GLN A 426 6.55 170.00 54.49
CA GLN A 426 5.14 169.77 54.89
C GLN A 426 4.91 169.73 56.41
N VAL A 427 5.97 169.64 57.22
CA VAL A 427 5.88 169.56 58.69
C VAL A 427 5.32 170.86 59.32
N THR A 428 5.43 172.00 58.63
CA THR A 428 4.97 173.31 59.09
C THR A 428 3.44 173.49 59.09
N THR A 429 2.71 172.79 58.22
CA THR A 429 1.26 173.04 57.97
C THR A 429 0.31 172.15 58.77
N LEU A 430 0.82 171.10 59.44
CA LEU A 430 -0.03 170.13 60.16
C LEU A 430 -0.38 170.53 61.61
N LYS A 431 0.14 171.65 62.14
CA LYS A 431 -0.15 172.09 63.53
C LYS A 431 -1.55 172.66 63.75
N GLU A 432 -2.27 173.10 62.72
CA GLU A 432 -3.50 173.89 62.88
C GLU A 432 -4.80 173.07 62.91
N ARG A 433 -4.81 171.84 62.37
CA ARG A 433 -6.05 171.04 62.18
C ARG A 433 -6.55 170.26 63.39
N ALA A 434 -5.85 170.28 64.52
CA ALA A 434 -6.15 169.44 65.69
C ALA A 434 -7.34 169.90 66.58
N LYS A 435 -8.17 170.87 66.14
CA LYS A 435 -9.11 171.61 67.02
C LYS A 435 -10.61 171.43 66.75
N LEU A 436 -11.06 170.54 65.86
CA LEU A 436 -12.48 170.52 65.41
C LEU A 436 -13.21 169.16 65.45
N ALA A 437 -12.59 168.09 65.97
CA ALA A 437 -13.08 166.72 65.78
C ALA A 437 -14.03 166.16 66.87
N GLU A 438 -14.37 166.91 67.91
CA GLU A 438 -14.92 166.35 69.16
C GLU A 438 -16.47 166.22 69.25
N SER A 439 -17.24 166.69 68.27
CA SER A 439 -18.63 167.15 68.54
C SER A 439 -19.82 166.21 68.23
N GLN A 440 -19.67 165.07 67.54
CA GLN A 440 -20.83 164.34 66.95
C GLN A 440 -21.03 162.87 67.38
N ASN A 441 -20.55 162.49 68.57
CA ASN A 441 -20.57 161.11 69.05
C ASN A 441 -21.74 160.80 70.02
N SER A 442 -23.00 160.61 69.56
CA SER A 442 -24.13 160.45 70.52
C SER A 442 -25.42 159.65 70.21
N LYS A 443 -25.87 159.37 68.97
CA LYS A 443 -27.27 158.90 68.74
C LYS A 443 -27.47 157.52 68.06
N LEU A 444 -26.51 156.62 68.24
CA LEU A 444 -26.48 155.26 67.67
C LEU A 444 -27.31 154.20 68.47
N HIS A 445 -28.53 154.51 68.95
CA HIS A 445 -28.99 153.91 70.22
C HIS A 445 -30.31 153.09 70.30
N LYS A 446 -31.17 152.91 69.27
CA LYS A 446 -32.58 152.48 69.57
C LYS A 446 -33.30 151.30 68.89
N GLU A 447 -32.94 150.78 67.71
CA GLU A 447 -33.82 149.81 66.99
C GLU A 447 -32.96 148.72 66.31
N ILE A 448 -32.48 147.63 66.94
CA ILE A 448 -32.93 146.81 68.09
C ILE A 448 -34.19 145.98 67.80
N GLN A 449 -34.01 144.64 67.91
CA GLN A 449 -34.95 143.56 68.24
C GLN A 449 -36.37 143.61 67.65
N GLY A 450 -36.71 142.64 66.77
CA GLY A 450 -38.04 142.56 66.17
C GLY A 450 -38.56 141.15 65.84
N ILE A 451 -38.01 140.49 64.82
CA ILE A 451 -38.76 139.45 64.08
C ILE A 451 -37.97 138.13 63.99
N THR A 452 -38.11 137.27 65.00
CA THR A 452 -37.50 135.92 65.04
C THR A 452 -38.58 134.85 65.28
N GLY A 453 -38.78 133.95 64.30
CA GLY A 453 -39.64 132.77 64.41
C GLY A 453 -41.09 132.95 63.92
N ARG A 454 -41.39 132.54 62.68
CA ARG A 454 -42.79 132.51 62.19
C ARG A 454 -43.16 131.51 61.06
N MET A 455 -42.24 130.68 60.54
CA MET A 455 -42.52 129.84 59.34
C MET A 455 -41.90 128.42 59.35
N GLU A 456 -41.93 127.71 60.48
CA GLU A 456 -41.45 126.31 60.60
C GLU A 456 -42.59 125.33 60.97
N ARG A 457 -43.76 125.35 60.29
CA ARG A 457 -44.88 124.44 60.70
C ARG A 457 -45.97 124.02 59.69
N GLU A 458 -45.98 124.45 58.43
CA GLU A 458 -46.96 123.98 57.43
C GLU A 458 -46.19 123.72 56.12
N GLU A 459 -45.96 122.49 55.65
CA GLU A 459 -46.58 121.17 55.87
C GLU A 459 -48.02 121.05 55.33
N SER A 460 -48.29 119.92 54.66
CA SER A 460 -49.31 119.73 53.61
C SER A 460 -49.02 120.46 52.28
N LEU A 461 -49.63 119.95 51.19
CA LEU A 461 -49.44 120.35 49.78
C LEU A 461 -48.01 120.05 49.21
N LEU A 462 -47.84 119.38 48.06
CA LEU A 462 -48.79 118.67 47.19
C LEU A 462 -48.40 117.21 47.01
N LYS A 463 -49.37 116.34 47.32
CA LYS A 463 -49.45 114.96 46.83
C LYS A 463 -50.66 114.91 45.87
N ASP A 464 -50.53 115.57 44.73
CA ASP A 464 -51.45 115.52 43.58
C ASP A 464 -50.82 116.23 42.37
N ALA A 465 -51.09 115.72 41.16
CA ALA A 465 -50.71 116.28 39.85
C ALA A 465 -49.19 116.45 39.57
N MET A 466 -48.68 116.33 38.33
CA MET A 466 -49.23 115.84 37.05
C MET A 466 -48.05 115.26 36.23
N GLU A 467 -48.24 114.21 35.44
CA GLU A 467 -48.39 114.32 33.97
C GLU A 467 -47.50 115.38 33.29
N ASP A 468 -46.46 114.92 32.57
CA ASP A 468 -46.15 115.22 31.15
C ASP A 468 -44.63 115.30 30.84
N LYS A 469 -44.14 115.15 29.59
CA LYS A 469 -44.58 114.43 28.36
C LYS A 469 -43.43 114.51 27.33
N ALA A 470 -43.50 113.71 26.26
CA ALA A 470 -42.44 113.52 25.27
C ALA A 470 -42.03 114.76 24.43
N ALA A 471 -40.71 114.89 24.14
CA ALA A 471 -40.13 115.40 22.88
C ALA A 471 -38.61 115.05 22.86
N ILE A 472 -37.96 114.36 21.90
CA ILE A 472 -37.96 114.32 20.41
C ILE A 472 -36.95 115.30 19.77
N ARG A 473 -35.86 114.77 19.17
CA ARG A 473 -35.15 115.17 17.90
C ARG A 473 -33.71 114.61 17.83
N ALA A 474 -33.09 114.27 16.68
CA ALA A 474 -33.58 113.91 15.33
C ALA A 474 -32.41 113.44 14.40
N ALA A 475 -32.74 112.59 13.39
CA ALA A 475 -32.17 112.49 12.01
C ALA A 475 -30.63 112.35 11.75
N ALA A 476 -30.12 111.73 10.67
CA ALA A 476 -30.58 110.84 9.57
C ALA A 476 -29.30 110.28 8.85
N SER A 477 -29.28 109.38 7.85
CA SER A 477 -30.30 108.64 7.07
C SER A 477 -29.94 107.13 7.10
N SER A 478 -30.10 106.20 6.14
CA SER A 478 -30.62 106.09 4.74
C SER A 478 -31.15 104.65 4.55
N GLU A 479 -32.05 104.26 3.62
CA GLU A 479 -32.40 104.65 2.24
C GLU A 479 -31.59 103.88 1.15
N GLY A 480 -32.15 102.88 0.45
CA GLY A 480 -33.43 102.20 0.68
C GLY A 480 -33.87 101.15 -0.37
N GLN A 481 -34.93 100.40 -0.01
CA GLN A 481 -35.91 99.65 -0.86
C GLN A 481 -35.46 98.39 -1.66
N ILE A 482 -36.40 97.59 -2.22
CA ILE A 482 -37.37 96.63 -1.62
C ILE A 482 -38.24 95.96 -2.72
N LYS A 483 -38.52 94.66 -2.58
CA LYS A 483 -39.61 93.83 -3.15
C LYS A 483 -40.36 94.28 -4.42
N ALA A 484 -40.22 93.50 -5.51
CA ALA A 484 -41.32 93.17 -6.42
C ALA A 484 -40.98 91.93 -7.29
N LEU A 485 -41.62 90.77 -7.09
CA LEU A 485 -41.80 89.68 -8.10
C LEU A 485 -42.60 88.43 -7.64
N GLU A 486 -43.30 88.43 -6.50
CA GLU A 486 -44.00 87.23 -5.98
C GLU A 486 -45.51 87.13 -6.33
N GLU A 487 -46.06 88.07 -7.11
CA GLU A 487 -47.51 88.21 -7.32
C GLU A 487 -47.89 88.21 -8.82
N LYS A 488 -47.73 87.06 -9.50
CA LYS A 488 -48.28 86.89 -10.86
C LYS A 488 -48.53 85.46 -11.40
N VAL A 489 -48.26 84.40 -10.63
CA VAL A 489 -48.34 82.99 -11.11
C VAL A 489 -49.32 82.13 -10.28
N ARG A 490 -50.08 82.72 -9.35
CA ARG A 490 -51.07 82.01 -8.52
C ARG A 490 -52.44 81.80 -9.20
N ASP A 491 -52.69 82.41 -10.36
CA ASP A 491 -54.05 82.67 -10.87
C ASP A 491 -54.36 82.08 -12.27
N LEU A 492 -53.61 81.06 -12.72
CA LEU A 492 -53.80 80.39 -14.03
C LEU A 492 -53.81 78.85 -13.95
N THR A 493 -54.32 78.26 -12.86
CA THR A 493 -54.41 76.79 -12.73
C THR A 493 -55.68 76.29 -12.01
N ASN A 494 -56.70 77.15 -11.86
CA ASN A 494 -57.98 76.79 -11.23
C ASN A 494 -59.20 77.36 -11.99
N LYS A 495 -59.51 76.77 -13.15
CA LYS A 495 -60.85 76.76 -13.81
C LYS A 495 -60.84 75.82 -15.02
N LEU A 496 -62.00 75.22 -15.31
CA LEU A 496 -62.26 74.13 -16.28
C LEU A 496 -61.56 72.81 -15.89
N SER A 497 -62.24 71.73 -15.48
CA SER A 497 -63.68 71.46 -15.30
C SER A 497 -64.60 71.65 -16.54
N ASP A 498 -64.66 70.65 -17.43
CA ASP A 498 -65.91 69.90 -17.69
C ASP A 498 -65.83 68.88 -18.85
N SER A 499 -65.54 67.63 -18.50
CA SER A 499 -66.09 66.40 -19.11
C SER A 499 -65.84 65.25 -18.11
N LYS A 500 -66.81 64.45 -17.64
CA LYS A 500 -67.87 63.67 -18.29
C LYS A 500 -67.32 62.65 -19.33
N GLY A 501 -67.49 61.33 -19.15
CA GLY A 501 -67.99 60.64 -17.95
C GLY A 501 -68.46 59.21 -18.18
N ASP A 502 -67.60 58.33 -18.72
CA ASP A 502 -68.01 56.99 -19.19
C ASP A 502 -67.09 55.87 -18.66
N VAL A 503 -67.00 55.70 -17.33
CA VAL A 503 -66.19 54.64 -16.69
C VAL A 503 -66.91 53.94 -15.53
N GLY A 504 -67.89 54.57 -14.88
CA GLY A 504 -68.42 54.11 -13.59
C GLY A 504 -69.29 52.85 -13.60
N ASP A 505 -69.92 52.52 -14.74
CA ASP A 505 -70.97 51.49 -14.78
C ASP A 505 -70.47 50.13 -15.32
N LEU A 506 -69.49 50.13 -16.23
CA LEU A 506 -68.83 48.90 -16.71
C LEU A 506 -68.10 48.13 -15.59
N THR A 507 -67.65 48.82 -14.53
CA THR A 507 -66.98 48.17 -13.38
C THR A 507 -67.95 47.41 -12.46
N LYS A 508 -69.27 47.60 -12.59
CA LYS A 508 -70.26 46.93 -11.74
C LYS A 508 -70.78 45.63 -12.35
N GLU A 509 -71.05 45.60 -13.66
CA GLU A 509 -71.45 44.36 -14.34
C GLU A 509 -70.30 43.33 -14.40
N LEU A 510 -69.06 43.79 -14.60
CA LEU A 510 -67.88 42.91 -14.65
C LEU A 510 -67.67 42.13 -13.33
N ASN A 511 -67.96 42.76 -12.19
CA ASN A 511 -67.87 42.13 -10.86
C ASN A 511 -69.07 41.21 -10.54
N GLY A 512 -70.21 41.36 -11.22
CA GLY A 512 -71.30 40.39 -11.13
C GLY A 512 -70.92 39.07 -11.80
N VAL A 513 -70.53 39.15 -13.08
CA VAL A 513 -70.22 37.98 -13.91
C VAL A 513 -69.02 37.17 -13.40
N MET A 514 -68.05 37.80 -12.73
CA MET A 514 -66.95 37.06 -12.08
C MET A 514 -67.40 36.25 -10.86
N ASN A 515 -68.34 36.75 -10.05
CA ASN A 515 -68.83 36.01 -8.87
C ASN A 515 -69.63 34.77 -9.28
N ASP A 516 -70.50 34.88 -10.29
CA ASP A 516 -71.28 33.75 -10.81
C ASP A 516 -70.37 32.70 -11.48
N LYS A 517 -69.28 33.15 -12.12
CA LYS A 517 -68.25 32.26 -12.65
C LYS A 517 -67.50 31.51 -11.54
N GLU A 518 -67.13 32.17 -10.45
CA GLU A 518 -66.49 31.50 -9.30
C GLU A 518 -67.41 30.50 -8.61
N ALA A 519 -68.72 30.80 -8.50
CA ALA A 519 -69.71 29.87 -7.97
C ALA A 519 -69.82 28.60 -8.82
N LEU A 520 -69.94 28.74 -10.14
CA LEU A 520 -70.02 27.60 -11.07
C LEU A 520 -68.70 26.83 -11.18
N GLN A 521 -67.55 27.50 -11.08
CA GLN A 521 -66.27 26.79 -10.99
C GLN A 521 -66.19 25.94 -9.72
N LYS A 522 -66.64 26.44 -8.57
CA LYS A 522 -66.70 25.67 -7.31
C LYS A 522 -67.61 24.46 -7.40
N GLU A 523 -68.79 24.57 -8.01
CA GLU A 523 -69.70 23.42 -8.15
C GLU A 523 -69.13 22.36 -9.10
N VAL A 524 -68.43 22.77 -10.18
CA VAL A 524 -67.71 21.85 -11.06
C VAL A 524 -66.51 21.20 -10.35
N GLU A 525 -65.75 21.94 -9.54
CA GLU A 525 -64.64 21.40 -8.74
C GLU A 525 -65.13 20.39 -7.70
N ASP A 526 -66.17 20.72 -6.94
CA ASP A 526 -66.76 19.86 -5.89
C ASP A 526 -67.42 18.59 -6.48
N LEU A 527 -68.03 18.67 -7.66
CA LEU A 527 -68.48 17.48 -8.41
C LEU A 527 -67.32 16.65 -8.98
N THR A 528 -66.27 17.31 -9.49
CA THR A 528 -65.07 16.63 -10.01
C THR A 528 -64.31 15.91 -8.90
N GLU A 529 -64.22 16.53 -7.71
CA GLU A 529 -63.62 15.90 -6.54
C GLU A 529 -64.44 14.69 -6.07
N LYS A 530 -65.77 14.78 -6.03
CA LYS A 530 -66.64 13.64 -5.69
C LYS A 530 -66.50 12.48 -6.69
N LEU A 531 -66.37 12.78 -7.98
CA LEU A 531 -66.14 11.77 -9.02
C LEU A 531 -64.74 11.14 -8.87
N ALA A 532 -63.70 11.94 -8.64
CA ALA A 532 -62.36 11.45 -8.36
C ALA A 532 -62.26 10.65 -7.03
N GLN A 533 -63.08 10.96 -6.02
CA GLN A 533 -63.19 10.15 -4.80
C GLN A 533 -63.89 8.81 -5.09
N ALA A 534 -64.96 8.80 -5.90
CA ALA A 534 -65.62 7.57 -6.32
C ALA A 534 -64.68 6.65 -7.12
N GLU A 535 -63.94 7.19 -8.09
CA GLU A 535 -62.95 6.43 -8.86
C GLU A 535 -61.81 5.91 -7.97
N LYS A 536 -61.30 6.73 -7.04
CA LYS A 536 -60.34 6.26 -6.02
C LYS A 536 -60.88 5.09 -5.21
N THR A 537 -62.14 5.10 -4.77
CA THR A 537 -62.72 3.95 -4.02
C THR A 537 -62.87 2.69 -4.87
N ARG A 538 -63.21 2.82 -6.15
CA ARG A 538 -63.27 1.70 -7.11
C ARG A 538 -61.90 1.08 -7.36
N ASP A 539 -60.88 1.91 -7.57
CA ASP A 539 -59.49 1.45 -7.74
C ASP A 539 -58.92 0.87 -6.45
N PHE A 540 -59.30 1.40 -5.27
CA PHE A 540 -58.97 0.80 -3.99
C PHE A 540 -59.60 -0.59 -3.82
N ALA A 541 -60.84 -0.82 -4.27
CA ALA A 541 -61.47 -2.14 -4.21
C ALA A 541 -60.79 -3.16 -5.14
N LEU A 542 -60.39 -2.75 -6.35
CA LEU A 542 -59.63 -3.60 -7.28
C LEU A 542 -58.18 -3.82 -6.85
N LYS A 543 -57.55 -2.83 -6.19
CA LYS A 543 -56.28 -3.03 -5.48
C LYS A 543 -56.45 -3.99 -4.30
N ALA A 544 -57.49 -3.86 -3.49
CA ALA A 544 -57.69 -4.68 -2.29
C ALA A 544 -57.86 -6.17 -2.63
N THR A 545 -58.60 -6.52 -3.69
CA THR A 545 -58.73 -7.92 -4.12
C THR A 545 -57.43 -8.47 -4.72
N LYS A 546 -56.70 -7.67 -5.52
CA LYS A 546 -55.38 -8.06 -6.05
C LYS A 546 -54.31 -8.15 -4.95
N LEU A 547 -54.37 -7.27 -3.94
CA LEU A 547 -53.52 -7.31 -2.76
C LEU A 547 -53.90 -8.47 -1.83
N ALA A 548 -55.15 -8.94 -1.81
CA ALA A 548 -55.53 -10.13 -1.06
C ALA A 548 -54.97 -11.42 -1.70
N SER A 549 -55.02 -11.55 -3.02
CA SER A 549 -54.35 -12.67 -3.71
C SER A 549 -52.82 -12.58 -3.57
N GLN A 550 -52.25 -11.38 -3.71
CA GLN A 550 -50.81 -11.16 -3.47
C GLN A 550 -50.44 -11.37 -2.00
N ALA A 551 -51.31 -11.10 -1.03
CA ALA A 551 -51.06 -11.39 0.40
C ALA A 551 -51.02 -12.90 0.67
N SER A 552 -51.77 -13.72 -0.07
CA SER A 552 -51.66 -15.18 0.01
C SER A 552 -50.32 -15.69 -0.52
N GLU A 553 -49.84 -15.14 -1.64
CA GLU A 553 -48.49 -15.46 -2.16
C GLU A 553 -47.38 -14.88 -1.28
N VAL A 554 -47.60 -13.70 -0.70
CA VAL A 554 -46.66 -13.03 0.22
C VAL A 554 -46.63 -13.70 1.59
N THR A 555 -47.70 -14.31 2.10
CA THR A 555 -47.63 -15.08 3.36
C THR A 555 -46.81 -16.36 3.19
N GLN A 556 -47.02 -17.10 2.09
CA GLN A 556 -46.15 -18.23 1.72
C GLN A 556 -44.69 -17.76 1.56
N SER A 557 -44.47 -16.69 0.78
CA SER A 557 -43.14 -16.09 0.57
C SER A 557 -42.56 -15.46 1.84
N GLU A 558 -43.36 -15.09 2.84
CA GLU A 558 -42.89 -14.56 4.13
C GLU A 558 -42.42 -15.67 5.06
N GLU A 559 -43.07 -16.83 5.04
CA GLU A 559 -42.57 -18.01 5.76
C GLU A 559 -41.28 -18.50 5.12
N ASP A 560 -41.22 -18.59 3.78
CA ASP A 560 -39.98 -18.86 3.04
C ASP A 560 -38.90 -17.81 3.33
N ARG A 561 -39.23 -16.51 3.37
CA ARG A 561 -38.29 -15.43 3.72
C ARG A 561 -37.87 -15.49 5.18
N LYS A 562 -38.71 -15.93 6.12
CA LYS A 562 -38.34 -16.12 7.53
C LYS A 562 -37.34 -17.27 7.65
N VAL A 563 -37.59 -18.40 6.99
CA VAL A 563 -36.65 -19.53 6.91
C VAL A 563 -35.34 -19.11 6.24
N VAL A 564 -35.39 -18.40 5.11
CA VAL A 564 -34.18 -17.89 4.42
C VAL A 564 -33.45 -16.85 5.27
N ALA A 565 -34.14 -15.95 5.96
CA ALA A 565 -33.51 -14.97 6.86
C ALA A 565 -32.88 -15.63 8.09
N GLU A 566 -33.50 -16.68 8.64
CA GLU A 566 -32.93 -17.47 9.74
C GLU A 566 -31.72 -18.29 9.29
N LEU A 567 -31.78 -18.92 8.11
CA LEU A 567 -30.63 -19.59 7.48
C LEU A 567 -29.50 -18.60 7.13
N LEU A 568 -29.80 -17.39 6.67
CA LEU A 568 -28.81 -16.34 6.45
C LEU A 568 -28.21 -15.82 7.76
N LEU A 569 -29.01 -15.73 8.83
CA LEU A 569 -28.53 -15.36 10.16
C LEU A 569 -27.66 -16.48 10.79
N GLN A 570 -27.98 -17.75 10.55
CA GLN A 570 -27.13 -18.89 10.91
C GLN A 570 -25.83 -18.89 10.08
N LYS A 571 -25.91 -18.66 8.76
CA LYS A 571 -24.76 -18.50 7.87
C LYS A 571 -23.83 -17.38 8.37
N SER A 572 -24.36 -16.19 8.63
CA SER A 572 -23.59 -15.06 9.19
C SER A 572 -22.90 -15.42 10.50
N LYS A 573 -23.59 -16.03 11.46
CA LYS A 573 -22.97 -16.47 12.73
C LYS A 573 -21.85 -17.51 12.53
N LEU A 574 -21.98 -18.38 11.53
CA LEU A 574 -20.94 -19.34 11.17
C LEU A 574 -19.76 -18.65 10.47
N GLU A 575 -20.01 -17.67 9.59
CA GLU A 575 -18.99 -16.87 8.93
C GLU A 575 -18.21 -15.99 9.92
N ASP A 576 -18.88 -15.36 10.89
CA ASP A 576 -18.26 -14.60 11.98
C ASP A 576 -17.36 -15.50 12.84
N SER A 577 -17.82 -16.70 13.22
CA SER A 577 -17.03 -17.66 13.99
C SER A 577 -15.85 -18.23 13.17
N LEU A 578 -16.03 -18.42 11.86
CA LEU A 578 -14.97 -18.81 10.93
C LEU A 578 -13.90 -17.71 10.84
N ALA A 579 -14.32 -16.44 10.81
CA ALA A 579 -13.43 -15.28 10.78
C ALA A 579 -12.64 -15.13 12.10
N GLU A 580 -13.29 -15.27 13.26
CA GLU A 580 -12.61 -15.24 14.57
C GLU A 580 -11.54 -16.34 14.66
N GLN A 581 -11.88 -17.58 14.28
CA GLN A 581 -10.94 -18.70 14.24
C GLN A 581 -9.78 -18.45 13.26
N SER A 582 -10.06 -17.87 12.10
CA SER A 582 -9.06 -17.55 11.08
C SER A 582 -8.09 -16.47 11.56
N ALA A 583 -8.59 -15.38 12.15
CA ALA A 583 -7.78 -14.32 12.75
C ALA A 583 -6.92 -14.85 13.91
N LYS A 584 -7.44 -15.81 14.71
CA LYS A 584 -6.70 -16.47 15.80
C LYS A 584 -5.59 -17.38 15.28
N ILE A 585 -5.79 -18.05 14.15
CA ILE A 585 -4.75 -18.83 13.45
C ILE A 585 -3.70 -17.88 12.85
N GLU A 586 -4.11 -16.75 12.25
CA GLU A 586 -3.21 -15.77 11.66
C GLU A 586 -2.34 -15.07 12.73
N GLY A 587 -2.91 -14.69 13.88
CA GLY A 587 -2.17 -14.18 15.02
C GLY A 587 -1.04 -15.13 15.44
N LEU A 588 -1.35 -16.43 15.61
CA LEU A 588 -0.36 -17.47 15.93
C LEU A 588 0.67 -17.70 14.80
N GLU A 589 0.30 -17.54 13.52
CA GLU A 589 1.26 -17.59 12.40
C GLU A 589 2.22 -16.38 12.45
N THR A 590 1.76 -15.16 12.73
CA THR A 590 2.63 -13.96 12.84
C THR A 590 3.52 -13.96 14.08
N GLU A 591 3.01 -14.44 15.22
CA GLU A 591 3.77 -14.55 16.48
C GLU A 591 4.92 -15.57 16.33
N LYS A 592 4.65 -16.70 15.66
CA LYS A 592 5.69 -17.66 15.27
C LYS A 592 6.74 -17.05 14.33
N GLU A 593 6.34 -16.28 13.32
CA GLU A 593 7.29 -15.65 12.40
C GLU A 593 8.22 -14.65 13.11
N LYS A 594 7.71 -13.86 14.07
CA LYS A 594 8.53 -13.00 14.95
C LYS A 594 9.57 -13.81 15.75
N LEU A 595 9.17 -14.90 16.39
CA LEU A 595 10.08 -15.78 17.13
C LEU A 595 11.15 -16.41 16.22
N VAL A 596 10.78 -16.82 14.99
CA VAL A 596 11.74 -17.35 14.00
C VAL A 596 12.76 -16.30 13.56
N VAL A 597 12.37 -15.03 13.42
CA VAL A 597 13.30 -13.92 13.14
C VAL A 597 14.23 -13.67 14.33
N ALA A 598 13.72 -13.66 15.56
CA ALA A 598 14.54 -13.52 16.76
C ALA A 598 15.59 -14.64 16.89
N VAL A 599 15.21 -15.90 16.62
CA VAL A 599 16.13 -17.05 16.60
C VAL A 599 17.18 -16.95 15.48
N LYS A 600 16.85 -16.40 14.30
CA LYS A 600 17.85 -16.11 13.25
C LYS A 600 18.87 -15.08 13.75
N ALA A 601 18.41 -13.95 14.31
CA ALA A 601 19.27 -12.86 14.76
C ALA A 601 20.19 -13.29 15.93
N LEU A 602 19.66 -14.00 16.92
CA LEU A 602 20.46 -14.56 18.02
C LEU A 602 21.45 -15.62 17.52
N LYS A 603 21.08 -16.46 16.55
CA LYS A 603 22.05 -17.38 15.92
C LYS A 603 23.19 -16.62 15.24
N GLN A 604 22.91 -15.53 14.53
CA GLN A 604 23.96 -14.69 13.94
C GLN A 604 24.88 -14.08 15.02
N LYS A 605 24.33 -13.63 16.16
CA LYS A 605 25.13 -13.18 17.32
C LYS A 605 25.99 -14.31 17.90
N VAL A 606 25.47 -15.54 18.01
CA VAL A 606 26.25 -16.73 18.43
C VAL A 606 27.36 -17.06 17.43
N ASP A 607 27.04 -17.17 16.14
CA ASP A 607 28.02 -17.50 15.08
C ASP A 607 29.16 -16.44 15.05
N ALA A 608 28.82 -15.15 15.26
CA ALA A 608 29.80 -14.06 15.39
C ALA A 608 30.64 -14.16 16.68
N ALA A 609 30.03 -14.47 17.82
CA ALA A 609 30.75 -14.65 19.10
C ALA A 609 31.71 -15.86 19.05
N GLN A 610 31.31 -16.96 18.39
CA GLN A 610 32.18 -18.12 18.15
C GLN A 610 33.38 -17.74 17.23
N MET A 611 33.15 -16.91 16.21
CA MET A 611 34.23 -16.37 15.36
C MET A 611 35.17 -15.43 16.13
N LEU A 612 34.65 -14.57 17.00
CA LEU A 612 35.45 -13.72 17.90
C LEU A 612 36.30 -14.57 18.85
N LYS A 613 35.70 -15.56 19.52
CA LYS A 613 36.39 -16.53 20.39
C LYS A 613 37.51 -17.27 19.65
N LYS A 614 37.29 -17.67 18.40
CA LYS A 614 38.31 -18.29 17.54
C LYS A 614 39.47 -17.33 17.20
N LYS A 615 39.17 -16.04 16.95
CA LYS A 615 40.17 -14.99 16.71
C LYS A 615 40.98 -14.68 17.97
N GLN A 616 40.32 -14.57 19.13
CA GLN A 616 40.98 -14.40 20.44
C GLN A 616 41.87 -15.61 20.78
N MET A 617 41.41 -16.84 20.57
CA MET A 617 42.22 -18.06 20.75
C MET A 617 43.52 -18.01 19.93
N ALA A 618 43.44 -17.67 18.63
CA ALA A 618 44.62 -17.61 17.76
C ALA A 618 45.60 -16.49 18.17
N ALA A 619 45.09 -15.32 18.56
CA ALA A 619 45.91 -14.22 19.07
C ALA A 619 46.60 -14.57 20.39
N LEU A 620 45.91 -15.29 21.28
CA LEU A 620 46.40 -15.72 22.59
C LEU A 620 47.46 -16.83 22.45
N GLU A 621 47.28 -17.75 21.49
CA GLU A 621 48.29 -18.75 21.11
C GLU A 621 49.54 -18.10 20.50
N GLN A 622 49.38 -17.09 19.64
CA GLN A 622 50.48 -16.28 19.11
C GLN A 622 51.21 -15.50 20.22
N ALA A 623 50.48 -14.91 21.17
CA ALA A 623 51.07 -14.21 22.31
C ALA A 623 51.81 -15.17 23.26
N LYS A 624 51.29 -16.38 23.52
CA LYS A 624 52.00 -17.44 24.25
C LYS A 624 53.33 -17.78 23.59
N LYS A 625 53.33 -17.96 22.26
CA LYS A 625 54.55 -18.22 21.49
C LYS A 625 55.56 -17.08 21.58
N GLN A 626 55.11 -15.82 21.49
CA GLN A 626 55.96 -14.65 21.67
C GLN A 626 56.58 -14.55 23.08
N VAL A 627 55.84 -14.93 24.13
CA VAL A 627 56.36 -15.00 25.51
C VAL A 627 57.42 -16.09 25.67
N GLU A 628 57.25 -17.26 25.04
CA GLU A 628 58.27 -18.32 25.07
C GLU A 628 59.51 -17.93 24.25
N GLU A 629 59.33 -17.34 23.07
CA GLU A 629 60.43 -16.78 22.26
C GLU A 629 61.21 -15.72 23.05
N ALA A 630 60.52 -14.74 23.66
CA ALA A 630 61.13 -13.70 24.50
C ALA A 630 61.89 -14.28 25.70
N ARG A 631 61.31 -15.28 26.38
CA ARG A 631 61.94 -16.00 27.50
C ARG A 631 63.17 -16.79 27.08
N SER A 632 63.21 -17.33 25.86
CA SER A 632 64.37 -18.02 25.31
C SER A 632 65.46 -17.06 24.78
N GLY A 633 65.07 -15.87 24.32
CA GLY A 633 65.95 -14.84 23.79
C GLY A 633 66.70 -13.99 24.83
N GLY A 634 66.45 -14.18 26.13
CA GLY A 634 67.17 -13.51 27.21
C GLY A 634 66.75 -12.06 27.49
N LEU A 635 65.51 -11.68 27.13
CA LEU A 635 64.92 -10.38 27.48
C LEU A 635 64.80 -10.18 29.00
N ALA A 636 64.66 -8.92 29.44
CA ALA A 636 64.69 -8.59 30.85
C ALA A 636 63.48 -9.18 31.59
N THR A 637 63.70 -9.62 32.83
CA THR A 637 62.67 -10.32 33.63
C THR A 637 61.39 -9.50 33.81
N LYS A 638 61.48 -8.17 33.82
CA LYS A 638 60.31 -7.28 33.86
C LYS A 638 59.45 -7.33 32.61
N GLU A 639 60.06 -7.29 31.42
CA GLU A 639 59.36 -7.29 30.13
C GLU A 639 58.58 -8.60 29.95
N VAL A 640 59.22 -9.72 30.34
CA VAL A 640 58.57 -11.04 30.37
C VAL A 640 57.44 -11.11 31.41
N GLU A 641 57.50 -10.36 32.52
CA GLU A 641 56.42 -10.27 33.50
C GLU A 641 55.24 -9.41 33.02
N GLU A 642 55.51 -8.30 32.32
CA GLU A 642 54.49 -7.45 31.69
C GLU A 642 53.76 -8.20 30.57
N MET A 643 54.47 -8.97 29.74
CA MET A 643 53.82 -9.81 28.73
C MET A 643 52.93 -10.91 29.35
N LYS A 644 53.31 -11.50 30.50
CA LYS A 644 52.43 -12.43 31.25
C LYS A 644 51.18 -11.74 31.81
N MET A 645 51.29 -10.48 32.23
CA MET A 645 50.15 -9.69 32.71
C MET A 645 49.15 -9.44 31.57
N LEU A 646 49.64 -9.03 30.40
CA LEU A 646 48.82 -8.88 29.19
C LEU A 646 48.18 -10.22 28.76
N LEU A 647 48.93 -11.32 28.85
CA LEU A 647 48.43 -12.65 28.53
C LEU A 647 47.26 -13.07 29.44
N ARG A 648 47.35 -12.79 30.74
CA ARG A 648 46.24 -13.02 31.68
C ARG A 648 45.01 -12.14 31.36
N GLY A 649 45.22 -10.90 30.91
CA GLY A 649 44.13 -10.06 30.41
C GLY A 649 43.39 -10.71 29.24
N ALA A 650 44.13 -11.20 28.24
CA ALA A 650 43.56 -11.91 27.10
C ALA A 650 42.87 -13.24 27.49
N GLU A 651 43.38 -13.96 28.50
CA GLU A 651 42.71 -15.16 29.05
C GLU A 651 41.37 -14.80 29.74
N ILE A 652 41.31 -13.71 30.49
CA ILE A 652 40.06 -13.23 31.12
C ILE A 652 39.05 -12.76 30.07
N GLU A 653 39.47 -12.02 29.04
CA GLU A 653 38.59 -11.62 27.93
C GLU A 653 38.04 -12.81 27.15
N ARG A 654 38.87 -13.83 26.89
CA ARG A 654 38.49 -15.07 26.21
C ARG A 654 37.41 -15.82 26.99
N ASP A 655 37.55 -15.90 28.31
CA ASP A 655 36.60 -16.58 29.20
C ASP A 655 35.29 -15.79 29.34
N ALA A 656 35.34 -14.45 29.33
CA ALA A 656 34.16 -13.59 29.27
C ALA A 656 33.40 -13.73 27.92
N SER A 657 34.11 -13.78 26.80
CA SER A 657 33.53 -14.10 25.48
C SER A 657 32.88 -15.49 25.46
N GLU A 658 33.49 -16.47 26.10
CA GLU A 658 32.95 -17.83 26.22
C GLU A 658 31.67 -17.86 27.07
N GLN A 659 31.59 -17.09 28.15
CA GLN A 659 30.36 -16.92 28.92
C GLN A 659 29.25 -16.20 28.12
N LYS A 660 29.57 -15.10 27.40
CA LYS A 660 28.60 -14.42 26.50
C LYS A 660 28.04 -15.39 25.44
N ALA A 661 28.89 -16.21 24.83
CA ALA A 661 28.46 -17.19 23.81
C ALA A 661 27.54 -18.27 24.39
N ASN A 662 27.91 -18.84 25.55
CA ASN A 662 27.11 -19.88 26.22
C ASN A 662 25.73 -19.36 26.67
N LEU A 663 25.63 -18.08 27.09
CA LEU A 663 24.37 -17.43 27.42
C LEU A 663 23.45 -17.33 26.18
N ALA A 664 23.98 -16.82 25.07
CA ALA A 664 23.21 -16.67 23.82
C ALA A 664 22.80 -18.03 23.22
N GLU A 665 23.60 -19.09 23.38
CA GLU A 665 23.20 -20.45 23.01
C GLU A 665 22.05 -20.98 23.88
N SER A 666 21.99 -20.61 25.16
CA SER A 666 20.87 -20.93 26.07
C SER A 666 19.57 -20.21 25.66
N GLU A 667 19.66 -18.91 25.34
CA GLU A 667 18.52 -18.12 24.82
C GLU A 667 17.97 -18.71 23.52
N VAL A 668 18.85 -19.08 22.58
CA VAL A 668 18.47 -19.77 21.33
C VAL A 668 17.80 -21.12 21.59
N GLN A 669 18.17 -21.85 22.65
CA GLN A 669 17.47 -23.09 23.04
C GLN A 669 16.09 -22.81 23.65
N SER A 670 15.97 -21.79 24.51
CA SER A 670 14.69 -21.38 25.11
C SER A 670 13.66 -21.00 24.03
N LEU A 671 14.04 -20.12 23.10
CA LEU A 671 13.17 -19.67 22.01
C LEU A 671 12.78 -20.81 21.04
N ARG A 672 13.62 -21.83 20.87
CA ARG A 672 13.26 -23.04 20.10
C ARG A 672 12.17 -23.86 20.79
N GLN A 673 12.25 -24.03 22.11
CA GLN A 673 11.21 -24.72 22.88
C GLN A 673 9.89 -23.95 22.84
N GLU A 674 9.95 -22.61 22.88
CA GLU A 674 8.79 -21.75 22.71
C GLU A 674 8.16 -21.89 21.32
N ILE A 675 8.95 -21.81 20.23
CA ILE A 675 8.46 -22.07 18.86
C ILE A 675 7.80 -23.45 18.73
N GLU A 676 8.37 -24.49 19.34
CA GLU A 676 7.77 -25.84 19.34
C GLU A 676 6.44 -25.88 20.11
N ALA A 677 6.31 -25.13 21.21
CA ALA A 677 5.06 -24.96 21.93
C ALA A 677 4.01 -24.20 21.10
N TYR A 678 4.42 -23.17 20.35
CA TYR A 678 3.54 -22.45 19.42
C TYR A 678 3.10 -23.33 18.23
N ASP A 679 3.98 -24.18 17.68
CA ASP A 679 3.57 -25.14 16.65
C ASP A 679 2.53 -26.15 17.19
N LYS A 680 2.69 -26.64 18.43
CA LYS A 680 1.70 -27.53 19.08
C LYS A 680 0.36 -26.83 19.35
N LYS A 681 0.36 -25.53 19.70
CA LYS A 681 -0.86 -24.71 19.78
C LYS A 681 -1.53 -24.59 18.39
N LEU A 682 -0.73 -24.33 17.34
CA LEU A 682 -1.20 -24.09 15.98
C LEU A 682 -1.75 -25.35 15.30
N THR A 683 -1.15 -26.53 15.50
CA THR A 683 -1.71 -27.80 15.02
C THR A 683 -3.02 -28.12 15.74
N GLY A 684 -3.07 -28.02 17.08
CA GLY A 684 -4.28 -28.26 17.85
C GLY A 684 -5.44 -27.30 17.51
N ALA A 685 -5.13 -26.05 17.15
CA ALA A 685 -6.13 -25.12 16.61
C ALA A 685 -6.67 -25.57 15.24
N LYS A 686 -5.78 -25.93 14.30
CA LYS A 686 -6.16 -26.39 12.95
C LYS A 686 -6.93 -27.72 12.97
N GLU A 687 -6.61 -28.62 13.91
CA GLU A 687 -7.38 -29.84 14.14
C GLU A 687 -8.79 -29.56 14.66
N LYS A 688 -8.94 -28.68 15.67
CA LYS A 688 -10.26 -28.25 16.17
C LYS A 688 -11.11 -27.60 15.08
N PHE A 689 -10.53 -26.69 14.30
CA PHE A 689 -11.20 -26.04 13.17
C PHE A 689 -11.64 -27.07 12.11
N THR A 690 -10.77 -28.04 11.78
CA THR A 690 -11.11 -29.15 10.86
C THR A 690 -12.23 -30.04 11.39
N LEU A 691 -12.31 -30.25 12.71
CA LEU A 691 -13.39 -31.01 13.35
C LEU A 691 -14.71 -30.21 13.38
N GLN A 692 -14.67 -28.89 13.58
CA GLN A 692 -15.85 -28.03 13.50
C GLN A 692 -16.42 -27.99 12.08
N ILE A 693 -15.59 -27.83 11.04
CA ILE A 693 -16.03 -27.92 9.64
C ILE A 693 -16.68 -29.28 9.36
N LYS A 694 -16.08 -30.38 9.84
CA LYS A 694 -16.67 -31.74 9.68
C LYS A 694 -17.98 -31.95 10.46
N ALA A 695 -18.19 -31.23 11.55
CA ALA A 695 -19.46 -31.25 12.28
C ALA A 695 -20.55 -30.51 11.48
N ILE A 696 -20.28 -29.28 11.03
CA ILE A 696 -21.19 -28.48 10.20
C ILE A 696 -21.51 -29.22 8.89
N GLU A 697 -20.49 -29.80 8.23
CA GLU A 697 -20.68 -30.66 7.04
C GLU A 697 -21.57 -31.87 7.30
N LYS A 698 -21.65 -32.39 8.53
CA LYS A 698 -22.48 -33.54 8.89
C LYS A 698 -23.90 -33.12 9.22
N GLU A 699 -24.06 -31.98 9.88
CA GLU A 699 -25.34 -31.35 10.22
C GLU A 699 -26.10 -30.97 8.94
N VAL A 700 -25.47 -30.16 8.06
CA VAL A 700 -26.00 -29.79 6.74
C VAL A 700 -26.34 -31.03 5.86
N LYS A 701 -25.57 -32.12 5.97
CA LYS A 701 -25.87 -33.38 5.25
C LYS A 701 -27.02 -34.19 5.87
N ALA A 702 -27.30 -34.03 7.16
CA ALA A 702 -28.48 -34.62 7.79
C ALA A 702 -29.73 -33.84 7.39
N ASP A 703 -29.67 -32.51 7.38
CA ASP A 703 -30.77 -31.64 6.97
C ASP A 703 -31.12 -31.86 5.49
N LEU A 704 -30.12 -31.88 4.61
CA LEU A 704 -30.27 -32.23 3.18
C LEU A 704 -30.79 -33.66 2.93
N ALA A 705 -30.69 -34.57 3.91
CA ALA A 705 -31.28 -35.90 3.83
C ALA A 705 -32.74 -35.95 4.33
N SER A 706 -33.28 -34.84 4.83
CA SER A 706 -34.61 -34.74 5.45
C SER A 706 -35.59 -33.81 4.72
N GLY A 707 -35.11 -32.88 3.89
CA GLY A 707 -35.90 -31.80 3.27
C GLY A 707 -35.87 -31.75 1.74
N SER A 708 -36.83 -30.99 1.17
CA SER A 708 -37.19 -30.91 -0.26
C SER A 708 -36.03 -30.89 -1.28
N SER A 709 -36.29 -31.55 -2.43
CA SER A 709 -35.49 -31.54 -3.66
C SER A 709 -34.97 -30.15 -4.05
N ASP A 710 -35.79 -29.11 -3.88
CA ASP A 710 -35.54 -27.81 -4.49
C ASP A 710 -34.45 -27.00 -3.76
N HIS A 711 -34.20 -27.29 -2.48
CA HIS A 711 -33.05 -26.71 -1.77
C HIS A 711 -31.71 -27.25 -2.29
N THR A 712 -31.68 -28.43 -2.92
CA THR A 712 -30.45 -29.08 -3.37
C THR A 712 -29.71 -28.25 -4.43
N GLU A 713 -30.42 -27.48 -5.24
CA GLU A 713 -29.79 -26.63 -6.27
C GLU A 713 -29.24 -25.33 -5.68
N LEU A 714 -29.97 -24.72 -4.75
CA LEU A 714 -29.49 -23.53 -4.03
C LEU A 714 -28.23 -23.84 -3.20
N PHE A 715 -28.18 -25.01 -2.55
CA PHE A 715 -26.99 -25.48 -1.83
C PHE A 715 -25.83 -25.88 -2.76
N LYS A 716 -26.08 -26.37 -3.99
CA LYS A 716 -25.01 -26.52 -5.00
C LYS A 716 -24.41 -25.17 -5.37
N SER A 717 -25.24 -24.18 -5.66
CA SER A 717 -24.80 -22.83 -6.06
C SER A 717 -23.98 -22.15 -4.95
N LEU A 718 -24.49 -22.12 -3.71
CA LEU A 718 -23.75 -21.63 -2.54
C LEU A 718 -22.43 -22.38 -2.31
N ARG A 719 -22.39 -23.68 -2.59
CA ARG A 719 -21.17 -24.48 -2.48
C ARG A 719 -20.16 -24.15 -3.57
N GLU A 720 -20.57 -24.00 -4.82
CA GLU A 720 -19.68 -23.61 -5.92
C GLU A 720 -19.11 -22.20 -5.72
N GLU A 721 -19.92 -21.29 -5.17
CA GLU A 721 -19.51 -19.95 -4.77
C GLU A 721 -18.48 -19.99 -3.61
N LEU A 722 -18.75 -20.75 -2.55
CA LEU A 722 -17.81 -20.96 -1.43
C LEU A 722 -16.51 -21.65 -1.87
N GLU A 723 -16.58 -22.63 -2.77
CA GLU A 723 -15.42 -23.27 -3.37
C GLU A 723 -14.68 -22.31 -4.33
N SER A 724 -15.35 -21.34 -4.96
CA SER A 724 -14.69 -20.26 -5.71
C SER A 724 -13.95 -19.31 -4.79
N ALA A 725 -14.64 -18.77 -3.77
CA ALA A 725 -14.04 -17.86 -2.79
C ALA A 725 -12.81 -18.48 -2.10
N ASN A 726 -12.85 -19.77 -1.76
CA ASN A 726 -11.70 -20.51 -1.24
C ASN A 726 -10.57 -20.68 -2.28
N ARG A 727 -10.89 -20.92 -3.56
CA ARG A 727 -9.90 -20.96 -4.64
C ARG A 727 -9.20 -19.61 -4.80
N ASP A 728 -9.92 -18.50 -4.69
CA ASP A 728 -9.37 -17.16 -4.86
C ASP A 728 -8.57 -16.68 -3.63
N ASN A 729 -9.05 -16.94 -2.40
CA ASN A 729 -8.23 -16.77 -1.18
C ASN A 729 -6.94 -17.59 -1.25
N LEU A 730 -6.99 -18.83 -1.79
CA LEU A 730 -5.81 -19.66 -1.98
C LEU A 730 -4.88 -19.13 -3.10
N LYS A 731 -5.39 -18.46 -4.15
CA LYS A 731 -4.56 -17.70 -5.10
C LYS A 731 -3.87 -16.53 -4.38
N GLN A 732 -4.61 -15.78 -3.57
CA GLN A 732 -4.11 -14.59 -2.88
C GLN A 732 -3.03 -14.94 -1.83
N LYS A 733 -3.25 -15.93 -0.95
CA LYS A 733 -2.20 -16.41 -0.01
C LYS A 733 -0.99 -17.02 -0.72
N LYS A 734 -1.14 -17.58 -1.94
CA LYS A 734 0.01 -17.98 -2.80
C LYS A 734 0.74 -16.77 -3.39
N ALA A 735 0.03 -15.73 -3.84
CA ALA A 735 0.64 -14.51 -4.39
C ALA A 735 1.43 -13.74 -3.31
N SER A 736 0.85 -13.53 -2.12
CA SER A 736 1.55 -12.92 -0.99
C SER A 736 2.79 -13.73 -0.56
N LYS A 737 2.68 -15.07 -0.55
CA LYS A 737 3.83 -15.96 -0.28
C LYS A 737 4.88 -15.98 -1.40
N SER A 738 4.53 -15.55 -2.61
CA SER A 738 5.49 -15.32 -3.70
C SER A 738 6.23 -14.00 -3.47
N LYS A 739 5.51 -12.91 -3.20
CA LYS A 739 6.10 -11.59 -2.89
C LYS A 739 7.04 -11.65 -1.68
N LEU A 740 6.66 -12.34 -0.61
CA LEU A 740 7.53 -12.54 0.56
C LEU A 740 8.82 -13.31 0.22
N LYS A 741 8.81 -14.21 -0.78
CA LYS A 741 10.03 -14.87 -1.25
C LYS A 741 10.90 -13.97 -2.12
N GLU A 742 10.27 -13.11 -2.92
CA GLU A 742 10.94 -12.12 -3.76
C GLU A 742 11.69 -11.12 -2.86
N ILE A 743 11.00 -10.54 -1.87
CA ILE A 743 11.58 -9.67 -0.83
C ILE A 743 12.70 -10.37 -0.05
N GLN A 744 12.56 -11.66 0.30
CA GLN A 744 13.63 -12.40 0.98
C GLN A 744 14.87 -12.57 0.08
N ILE A 745 14.70 -12.81 -1.23
CA ILE A 745 15.80 -12.92 -2.19
C ILE A 745 16.51 -11.58 -2.35
N ASP A 746 15.77 -10.47 -2.45
CA ASP A 746 16.35 -9.13 -2.55
C ASP A 746 17.09 -8.73 -1.25
N LEU A 747 16.55 -9.09 -0.08
CA LEU A 747 17.19 -8.88 1.21
C LEU A 747 18.48 -9.71 1.36
N ASP A 748 18.44 -11.00 1.00
CA ASP A 748 19.61 -11.88 1.02
C ASP A 748 20.71 -11.34 0.06
N ALA A 749 20.32 -10.85 -1.12
CA ALA A 749 21.24 -10.22 -2.08
C ALA A 749 21.83 -8.88 -1.58
N HIS A 750 21.07 -8.08 -0.83
CA HIS A 750 21.57 -6.88 -0.17
C HIS A 750 22.59 -7.23 0.94
N VAL A 751 22.36 -8.29 1.72
CA VAL A 751 23.31 -8.77 2.74
C VAL A 751 24.62 -9.27 2.10
N ASP A 752 24.53 -10.02 1.00
CA ASP A 752 25.70 -10.43 0.22
C ASP A 752 26.48 -9.21 -0.31
N ALA A 753 25.80 -8.19 -0.85
CA ALA A 753 26.41 -6.98 -1.36
C ALA A 753 27.13 -6.16 -0.27
N VAL A 754 26.53 -6.01 0.93
CA VAL A 754 27.15 -5.35 2.08
C VAL A 754 28.37 -6.14 2.58
N THR A 755 28.29 -7.48 2.58
CA THR A 755 29.42 -8.35 2.95
C THR A 755 30.59 -8.20 1.98
N LEU A 756 30.30 -8.14 0.67
CA LEU A 756 31.30 -7.94 -0.39
C LEU A 756 31.94 -6.54 -0.32
N LEU A 757 31.17 -5.49 0.01
CA LEU A 757 31.69 -4.16 0.30
C LEU A 757 32.65 -4.16 1.51
N ARG A 758 32.30 -4.85 2.60
CA ARG A 758 33.17 -4.99 3.79
C ARG A 758 34.48 -5.69 3.44
N GLU A 759 34.42 -6.79 2.69
CA GLU A 759 35.62 -7.47 2.16
C GLU A 759 36.49 -6.57 1.28
N MET A 760 35.91 -5.68 0.47
CA MET A 760 36.69 -4.73 -0.34
C MET A 760 37.33 -3.64 0.52
N GLY A 761 36.66 -3.17 1.57
CA GLY A 761 37.22 -2.27 2.58
C GLY A 761 38.44 -2.88 3.28
N ASP A 762 38.32 -4.12 3.76
CA ASP A 762 39.43 -4.85 4.39
C ASP A 762 40.61 -5.06 3.43
N LYS A 763 40.35 -5.43 2.17
CA LYS A 763 41.39 -5.59 1.13
C LYS A 763 42.07 -4.26 0.80
N TYR A 764 41.32 -3.15 0.75
CA TYR A 764 41.89 -1.82 0.54
C TYR A 764 42.76 -1.37 1.71
N LYS A 765 42.28 -1.59 2.95
CA LYS A 765 43.04 -1.31 4.18
C LYS A 765 44.34 -2.11 4.23
N ALA A 766 44.30 -3.42 3.99
CA ALA A 766 45.49 -4.26 3.93
C ALA A 766 46.47 -3.85 2.82
N HIS A 767 45.98 -3.40 1.66
CA HIS A 767 46.82 -2.85 0.60
C HIS A 767 47.46 -1.51 0.99
N SER A 768 46.72 -0.62 1.66
CA SER A 768 47.23 0.65 2.20
C SER A 768 48.32 0.41 3.25
N GLU A 769 48.09 -0.49 4.21
CA GLU A 769 49.07 -0.89 5.22
C GLU A 769 50.33 -1.50 4.59
N MET A 770 50.17 -2.33 3.55
CA MET A 770 51.31 -2.88 2.78
C MET A 770 52.10 -1.78 2.04
N LEU A 771 51.41 -0.79 1.47
CA LEU A 771 52.05 0.34 0.78
C LEU A 771 52.82 1.22 1.78
N MET A 772 52.19 1.61 2.88
CA MET A 772 52.80 2.37 3.98
C MET A 772 53.92 1.59 4.68
N LYS A 773 53.90 0.25 4.64
CA LYS A 773 55.05 -0.55 5.05
C LYS A 773 56.19 -0.44 4.05
N ARG A 774 55.96 -0.70 2.76
CA ARG A 774 57.00 -0.59 1.70
C ARG A 774 57.65 0.79 1.64
N LEU A 775 56.89 1.84 1.89
CA LEU A 775 57.40 3.22 1.90
C LEU A 775 58.32 3.51 3.10
N ARG A 776 57.99 2.96 4.28
CA ARG A 776 58.89 2.98 5.46
C ARG A 776 60.12 2.08 5.26
N ASP A 777 59.94 0.88 4.70
CA ASP A 777 61.04 -0.03 4.35
C ASP A 777 62.00 0.59 3.31
N ALA A 778 61.51 1.54 2.49
CA ALA A 778 62.30 2.33 1.53
C ALA A 778 62.95 3.60 2.13
N GLY A 779 62.84 3.83 3.43
CA GLY A 779 63.46 4.97 4.11
C GLY A 779 62.77 6.33 3.89
N ILE A 780 61.55 6.35 3.33
CA ILE A 780 60.81 7.59 3.09
C ILE A 780 60.03 7.93 4.38
N SER A 781 60.68 8.65 5.30
CA SER A 781 60.07 9.10 6.57
C SER A 781 59.05 10.23 6.37
N ASP A 782 59.37 11.16 5.47
CA ASP A 782 58.70 12.47 5.37
C ASP A 782 57.56 12.41 4.34
N ILE A 783 56.61 11.50 4.58
CA ILE A 783 55.36 11.42 3.82
C ILE A 783 54.35 12.29 4.56
N PRO A 784 53.78 13.34 3.94
CA PRO A 784 52.70 14.11 4.52
C PRO A 784 51.56 13.16 4.94
N GLU A 785 51.01 13.34 6.14
CA GLU A 785 49.89 12.51 6.59
C GLU A 785 48.78 12.55 5.54
N MET A 786 48.50 11.39 4.93
CA MET A 786 47.37 11.21 4.03
C MET A 786 46.14 11.70 4.79
N PRO A 787 45.35 12.66 4.24
CA PRO A 787 44.26 13.27 4.97
C PRO A 787 43.35 12.16 5.49
N SER A 788 43.16 12.13 6.81
CA SER A 788 42.31 11.13 7.45
C SER A 788 40.94 11.17 6.79
N MET A 789 40.35 9.97 6.60
CA MET A 789 38.97 9.87 6.13
C MET A 789 38.11 10.82 6.97
N SER A 790 37.35 11.70 6.31
CA SER A 790 36.54 12.72 6.97
C SER A 790 35.78 12.12 8.15
N PRO A 791 35.66 12.81 9.30
CA PRO A 791 34.96 12.27 10.48
C PRO A 791 33.61 11.64 10.14
N ALA A 792 32.81 12.28 9.26
CA ALA A 792 31.52 11.76 8.79
C ALA A 792 31.56 10.38 8.08
N VAL A 793 32.72 9.92 7.63
CA VAL A 793 32.93 8.58 7.04
C VAL A 793 33.39 7.55 8.08
N GLN A 794 34.03 7.99 9.18
CA GLN A 794 34.26 7.11 10.34
C GLN A 794 33.00 6.99 11.20
N GLU A 795 32.30 8.10 11.43
CA GLU A 795 31.10 8.24 12.26
C GLU A 795 30.02 7.24 11.82
N HIS A 796 29.58 7.30 10.56
CA HIS A 796 28.62 6.35 9.96
C HIS A 796 29.06 4.88 9.91
N VAL A 797 30.34 4.56 10.14
CA VAL A 797 30.82 3.17 10.27
C VAL A 797 30.85 2.74 11.74
N SER A 798 31.11 3.67 12.67
CA SER A 798 31.08 3.42 14.12
C SER A 798 29.68 3.44 14.75
N GLU A 799 28.77 4.28 14.25
CA GLU A 799 27.37 4.35 14.70
C GLU A 799 26.71 2.96 14.55
N HIS A 800 26.85 2.34 13.38
CA HIS A 800 26.32 1.01 13.10
C HIS A 800 26.95 -0.15 13.90
N GLU A 801 28.12 0.02 14.51
CA GLU A 801 28.66 -0.98 15.45
C GLU A 801 28.24 -0.69 16.91
N SER A 802 28.01 0.58 17.28
CA SER A 802 27.68 1.01 18.65
C SER A 802 26.19 0.98 19.01
N GLU A 803 25.26 1.22 18.09
CA GLU A 803 23.81 1.14 18.37
C GLU A 803 23.33 -0.30 18.67
N SER A 804 24.15 -1.33 18.41
CA SER A 804 23.75 -2.75 18.47
C SER A 804 23.70 -3.41 19.87
N GLU A 805 24.13 -2.70 20.94
CA GLU A 805 24.15 -3.21 22.32
C GLU A 805 23.17 -2.51 23.30
N SER A 806 22.37 -1.49 22.92
CA SER A 806 21.53 -0.76 23.92
C SER A 806 20.14 -0.21 23.49
N GLU A 807 19.27 -1.02 22.89
CA GLU A 807 17.81 -0.74 22.88
C GLU A 807 17.04 -1.60 23.89
N SER A 808 16.90 -1.10 25.13
CA SER A 808 15.91 -1.59 26.09
C SER A 808 14.59 -0.86 25.84
N VAL A 809 13.55 -1.58 25.41
CA VAL A 809 12.25 -0.99 25.02
C VAL A 809 11.56 -0.27 26.18
N SER A 810 11.53 1.07 26.12
CA SER A 810 10.62 1.92 26.88
C SER A 810 10.01 2.98 25.95
N GLY A 811 8.77 2.76 25.52
CA GLY A 811 8.10 3.64 24.57
C GLY A 811 7.52 4.89 25.23
N SER A 812 7.95 6.07 24.80
CA SER A 812 7.27 7.34 25.04
C SER A 812 7.48 8.29 23.86
N GLU A 813 6.44 8.49 23.05
CA GLU A 813 6.49 9.43 21.93
C GLU A 813 6.47 10.87 22.46
N SER A 814 7.51 11.65 22.17
CA SER A 814 7.49 13.11 22.37
C SER A 814 8.21 13.82 21.22
N SER A 815 7.45 14.51 20.38
CA SER A 815 7.98 15.28 19.26
C SER A 815 8.73 16.54 19.72
N SER A 816 9.95 16.74 19.23
CA SER A 816 10.62 18.03 19.23
C SER A 816 11.58 18.16 18.04
N MET A 817 11.25 18.99 17.05
CA MET A 817 12.22 19.41 16.04
C MET A 817 13.09 20.54 16.58
N SER A 818 14.41 20.40 16.46
CA SER A 818 15.35 21.52 16.62
C SER A 818 16.51 21.36 15.65
N GLY A 819 16.47 22.11 14.53
CA GLY A 819 17.61 22.23 13.62
C GLY A 819 18.50 23.41 14.00
N THR A 820 19.81 23.27 13.81
CA THR A 820 20.80 24.37 13.95
C THR A 820 21.72 24.40 12.73
N SER A 821 21.74 25.53 12.04
CA SER A 821 22.52 25.75 10.82
C SER A 821 23.90 26.34 11.11
N THR A 822 24.95 25.88 10.42
CA THR A 822 26.16 26.63 9.97
C THR A 822 27.16 25.67 9.31
N SER A 823 28.05 26.04 8.36
CA SER A 823 28.07 27.14 7.38
C SER A 823 29.34 27.02 6.49
N VAL A 824 29.27 27.44 5.21
CA VAL A 824 30.20 28.38 4.51
C VAL A 824 31.70 28.34 4.92
N THR A 825 32.73 28.13 4.08
CA THR A 825 32.89 28.02 2.59
C THR A 825 34.33 27.60 2.27
N ARG A 826 34.58 26.97 1.11
CA ARG A 826 35.39 27.60 0.02
C ARG A 826 35.14 26.94 -1.33
#